data_AF-A0A1Y1V4I5-F1
#
_entry.id   AF-A0A1Y1V4I5-F1
#
_cell.length_a   1.000
_cell.length_b   1.000
_cell.length_c   1.000
_cell.angle_alpha   90.00
_cell.angle_beta   90.00
_cell.angle_gamma   90.00
#
_symmetry.space_group_name_H-M   'P 1'
#
loop_
_entity.id
_entity.type
_entity.pdbx_description
1 polymer ?
#
loop_
_entity_poly.entity_id
_entity_poly.type
_entity_poly.pdbx_seq_one_letter_code
_entity_poly.pdbx_strand_id
1 'polypeptide(L)'
;MNYNQQQQQQQQNDRSCTEFKVIFEYIISLKKSYFEALVFNKNFENDIIIKKFNDEIFLNEVVFNKYNNNEYNVLRDYIYFYLSKSKKPIANEYMFKLYLRLYNLLFRSLNNYTKKNVAKFVLFIVSFKDYLMGLTEYIDYFNSLSKFDVKTINLIYIGKSEISREIQIIYNLYECTFNHILNLEEWFNNNDVSIQSIDLFTEKLKELRDLSMKTSFKLKLEFKQLFYIQDFIYVKEAFNDTIVSLKSYLSYYLGILKKENEHFNLHYYYLLGNANDHLIEEEFNFLKEKLPSYIYETLVVKLINNKINECKDDKYQSQLLKTVCSQEGNIFKFKNFFKSLFNKYTIFKYKNKNNNNNNDVPNDLNGFNFLELQNDRNINSIFKYLNQTTNYLVDEVLISVFNDYVINYFDSQYDDEDKILKQSFLLFKKFVTYIEVNKCEITGKNKINILFTISYIKCYCFHLCNILHKEGATNLNLSQVFEFLDKTNLNKIVKIYILRVLNKIIIKDYSDLLKFINKKQLFINDFDFSEKSNFGLNHLFLQEGSFELYKKFSELYNINKVAEFQNKNDHELNEMLNKDTLLVFYDLIINKEISSFIQSEKFNESYYKKLCCYLTETLCKLNLPTPSENILKIYYDYDSLSSEYNTIKNLSNTEFEVLMYANKFALISSLSKPNTFYSDIISDNVVENLKNLYIPGGEIYHTLLVDSAKEIQEYFNNNSTRLFGAYVCDCGKSYYLENCTQPGGIFICTNCKQYISGNNHILIPREGHMRIYSNQEERNRFPHIPGILIDNLLNDINQKINEETPGFRRLHKNCFHNFHKKIRNISNVTYRILSFIFFSCLYIDGKLKYIGENGLKEFSYLDSNQSMLSILNDIWHTLNIELGRRGVENKVPCFLNMIIPKIAHLILSNDMKMVTAEERNQFEKECNEIIESALIESNFNNFYQQSIKDRNDILNYDDFTIKCILEETSDIERLPNNEFPLIRYFYAVNYSTYDEFYKLFNDIPDEVYKYPVLTTYFKYSHKMPDKIKILESFQFINPFVVYVLEKYSNKLARIEAKQISIKSELEKDEKMKNLFVNFKKGWNNIFEILTNFDCHGELTPKNIDENDCLAYVLNDTVEDGYGKYIATYYNDIISIHNEILKSLIPENNLKYYLKPFQNQLENYNTVQDTTYNEIISFNINNDLYGSI
;
A
#
# COMPACT_ATOMS: atom_id res chain seq x y z
N MET A 1 -67.56 8.60 9.68
CA MET A 1 -67.21 7.41 8.85
C MET A 1 -66.48 6.29 9.60
N ASN A 2 -66.19 6.40 10.91
CA ASN A 2 -65.45 5.36 11.67
C ASN A 2 -66.31 4.37 12.49
N TYR A 3 -67.64 4.40 12.39
CA TYR A 3 -68.50 3.51 13.20
C TYR A 3 -68.75 2.13 12.55
N ASN A 4 -68.66 2.03 11.22
CA ASN A 4 -68.89 0.77 10.48
C ASN A 4 -67.66 -0.16 10.43
N GLN A 5 -66.44 0.38 10.57
CA GLN A 5 -65.23 -0.45 10.60
C GLN A 5 -65.01 -1.14 11.96
N GLN A 6 -65.41 -0.49 13.07
CA GLN A 6 -65.36 -1.13 14.39
C GLN A 6 -66.41 -2.23 14.54
N GLN A 7 -67.63 -2.07 13.99
CA GLN A 7 -68.62 -3.16 14.00
C GLN A 7 -68.24 -4.34 13.09
N GLN A 8 -67.55 -4.11 11.97
CA GLN A 8 -67.05 -5.20 11.11
C GLN A 8 -65.85 -5.93 11.71
N GLN A 9 -64.95 -5.25 12.43
CA GLN A 9 -63.87 -5.91 13.17
C GLN A 9 -64.36 -6.67 14.40
N GLN A 10 -65.39 -6.16 15.09
CA GLN A 10 -65.97 -6.85 16.24
C GLN A 10 -66.80 -8.08 15.82
N GLN A 11 -67.53 -8.02 14.69
CA GLN A 11 -68.22 -9.19 14.11
C GLN A 11 -67.27 -10.23 13.49
N GLN A 12 -66.09 -9.84 13.00
CA GLN A 12 -65.06 -10.80 12.54
C GLN A 12 -64.33 -11.46 13.72
N ASN A 13 -64.08 -10.74 14.81
CA ASN A 13 -63.48 -11.29 16.02
C ASN A 13 -64.46 -12.18 16.80
N ASP A 14 -65.75 -11.85 16.84
CA ASP A 14 -66.76 -12.71 17.45
C ASP A 14 -67.00 -13.98 16.61
N ARG A 15 -66.94 -13.93 15.27
CA ARG A 15 -67.01 -15.14 14.42
C ARG A 15 -65.79 -16.06 14.60
N SER A 16 -64.57 -15.51 14.69
CA SER A 16 -63.36 -16.31 14.87
C SER A 16 -63.29 -16.95 16.27
N CYS A 17 -63.73 -16.24 17.32
CA CYS A 17 -63.83 -16.81 18.67
C CYS A 17 -64.94 -17.87 18.79
N THR A 18 -66.06 -17.72 18.07
CA THR A 18 -67.14 -18.72 18.08
C THR A 18 -66.74 -19.99 17.31
N GLU A 19 -66.01 -19.87 16.19
CA GLU A 19 -65.46 -21.02 15.45
C GLU A 19 -64.35 -21.74 16.24
N PHE A 20 -63.48 -21.01 16.94
CA PHE A 20 -62.47 -21.61 17.82
C PHE A 20 -63.08 -22.30 19.04
N LYS A 21 -64.14 -21.73 19.63
CA LYS A 21 -64.87 -22.33 20.76
C LYS A 21 -65.64 -23.58 20.35
N VAL A 22 -66.24 -23.61 19.17
CA VAL A 22 -66.89 -24.82 18.61
C VAL A 22 -65.86 -25.92 18.30
N ILE A 23 -64.67 -25.57 17.79
CA ILE A 23 -63.57 -26.52 17.58
C ILE A 23 -63.03 -27.05 18.93
N PHE A 24 -62.92 -26.20 19.94
CA PHE A 24 -62.43 -26.58 21.28
C PHE A 24 -63.46 -27.44 22.05
N GLU A 25 -64.75 -27.12 21.98
CA GLU A 25 -65.84 -27.92 22.56
C GLU A 25 -66.02 -29.27 21.84
N TYR A 26 -65.78 -29.32 20.52
CA TYR A 26 -65.74 -30.57 19.74
C TYR A 26 -64.54 -31.46 20.13
N ILE A 27 -63.37 -30.87 20.42
CA ILE A 27 -62.19 -31.58 20.94
C ILE A 27 -62.43 -32.12 22.36
N ILE A 28 -63.14 -31.38 23.22
CA ILE A 28 -63.53 -31.84 24.57
C ILE A 28 -64.58 -32.96 24.52
N SER A 29 -65.56 -32.86 23.61
CA SER A 29 -66.56 -33.91 23.35
C SER A 29 -65.91 -35.22 22.86
N LEU A 30 -64.95 -35.14 21.93
CA LEU A 30 -64.17 -36.28 21.46
C LEU A 30 -63.33 -36.91 22.59
N LYS A 31 -62.77 -36.10 23.50
CA LYS A 31 -62.03 -36.59 24.68
C LYS A 31 -62.93 -37.35 25.67
N LYS A 32 -64.20 -36.96 25.80
CA LYS A 32 -65.17 -37.61 26.70
C LYS A 32 -65.69 -38.93 26.13
N SER A 33 -66.07 -38.96 24.85
CA SER A 33 -66.45 -40.22 24.15
C SER A 33 -65.28 -41.20 24.03
N TYR A 34 -64.04 -40.70 23.97
CA TYR A 34 -62.80 -41.49 24.01
C TYR A 34 -62.57 -42.17 25.37
N PHE A 35 -62.85 -41.49 26.49
CA PHE A 35 -62.72 -42.08 27.84
C PHE A 35 -63.85 -43.08 28.15
N GLU A 36 -65.05 -42.89 27.61
CA GLU A 36 -66.17 -43.83 27.74
C GLU A 36 -65.95 -45.12 26.93
N ALA A 37 -65.31 -45.04 25.76
CA ALA A 37 -64.92 -46.20 24.96
C ALA A 37 -63.75 -47.02 25.56
N LEU A 38 -62.85 -46.36 26.31
CA LEU A 38 -61.71 -46.98 27.02
C LEU A 38 -62.13 -47.92 28.16
N VAL A 39 -63.35 -47.78 28.69
CA VAL A 39 -63.88 -48.63 29.78
C VAL A 39 -64.46 -49.95 29.26
N PHE A 40 -64.80 -50.05 27.96
CA PHE A 40 -65.57 -51.17 27.43
C PHE A 40 -64.78 -52.32 26.77
N ASN A 41 -63.47 -52.19 26.53
CA ASN A 41 -62.74 -53.17 25.70
C ASN A 41 -61.38 -53.59 26.28
N LYS A 42 -61.39 -54.16 27.48
CA LYS A 42 -60.17 -54.59 28.19
C LYS A 42 -59.72 -56.03 27.94
N ASN A 43 -60.43 -56.86 27.18
CA ASN A 43 -60.08 -58.28 27.00
C ASN A 43 -60.31 -58.76 25.57
N PHE A 44 -59.31 -58.76 24.69
CA PHE A 44 -59.16 -59.73 23.58
C PHE A 44 -57.71 -59.73 23.06
N GLU A 45 -57.14 -60.93 22.88
CA GLU A 45 -55.75 -61.17 22.48
C GLU A 45 -55.47 -60.78 21.02
N ASN A 46 -54.33 -60.12 20.79
CA ASN A 46 -54.03 -59.32 19.60
C ASN A 46 -53.50 -60.09 18.37
N ASP A 47 -53.01 -61.33 18.49
CA ASP A 47 -52.15 -61.90 17.43
C ASP A 47 -52.90 -62.54 16.23
N ILE A 48 -54.15 -62.97 16.40
CA ILE A 48 -54.94 -63.57 15.30
C ILE A 48 -55.57 -62.48 14.42
N ILE A 49 -55.94 -61.33 15.02
CA ILE A 49 -56.47 -60.19 14.28
C ILE A 49 -55.35 -59.50 13.50
N ILE A 50 -54.14 -59.35 14.05
CA ILE A 50 -53.00 -58.72 13.35
C ILE A 50 -52.66 -59.44 12.04
N LYS A 51 -52.75 -60.77 11.99
CA LYS A 51 -52.47 -61.54 10.77
C LYS A 51 -53.59 -61.40 9.72
N LYS A 52 -54.86 -61.39 10.13
CA LYS A 52 -55.99 -61.11 9.22
C LYS A 52 -56.06 -59.64 8.76
N PHE A 53 -55.69 -58.69 9.62
CA PHE A 53 -55.75 -57.25 9.35
C PHE A 53 -54.66 -56.79 8.38
N ASN A 54 -53.48 -57.42 8.42
CA ASN A 54 -52.42 -57.21 7.42
C ASN A 54 -52.77 -57.82 6.04
N ASP A 55 -53.45 -58.96 6.01
CA ASP A 55 -53.74 -59.68 4.76
C ASP A 55 -54.99 -59.16 4.01
N GLU A 56 -56.03 -58.68 4.72
CA GLU A 56 -57.31 -58.29 4.06
C GLU A 56 -57.40 -56.82 3.61
N ILE A 57 -56.74 -55.85 4.28
CA ILE A 57 -56.88 -54.41 3.98
C ILE A 57 -55.77 -53.89 3.05
N PHE A 58 -54.57 -54.44 3.11
CA PHE A 58 -53.47 -53.95 2.27
C PHE A 58 -53.58 -54.38 0.80
N LEU A 59 -54.18 -55.55 0.54
CA LEU A 59 -54.24 -56.17 -0.79
C LEU A 59 -55.56 -55.99 -1.57
N ASN A 60 -56.68 -55.57 -0.94
CA ASN A 60 -57.99 -55.57 -1.62
C ASN A 60 -58.61 -54.17 -1.79
N GLU A 61 -58.62 -53.68 -3.04
CA GLU A 61 -59.16 -52.38 -3.47
C GLU A 61 -60.68 -52.23 -3.23
N VAL A 62 -61.38 -53.35 -3.00
CA VAL A 62 -62.85 -53.43 -2.91
C VAL A 62 -63.38 -53.09 -1.52
N VAL A 63 -62.59 -53.23 -0.45
CA VAL A 63 -63.08 -53.05 0.94
C VAL A 63 -63.29 -51.57 1.29
N PHE A 64 -62.49 -50.66 0.73
CA PHE A 64 -62.60 -49.22 1.02
C PHE A 64 -63.82 -48.55 0.38
N ASN A 65 -64.38 -49.13 -0.69
CA ASN A 65 -65.52 -48.54 -1.40
C ASN A 65 -66.88 -48.89 -0.79
N LYS A 66 -66.93 -49.71 0.27
CA LYS A 66 -68.19 -50.28 0.81
C LYS A 66 -68.66 -49.68 2.14
N TYR A 67 -67.86 -48.83 2.79
CA TYR A 67 -68.19 -48.26 4.10
C TYR A 67 -68.83 -46.87 3.99
N ASN A 68 -69.99 -46.69 4.62
CA ASN A 68 -70.66 -45.39 4.70
C ASN A 68 -69.92 -44.43 5.65
N ASN A 69 -70.09 -43.12 5.41
CA ASN A 69 -69.30 -42.01 5.98
C ASN A 69 -69.06 -42.01 7.51
N ASN A 70 -69.89 -42.69 8.31
CA ASN A 70 -69.71 -42.72 9.77
C ASN A 70 -68.70 -43.79 10.23
N GLU A 71 -68.65 -44.95 9.58
CA GLU A 71 -67.67 -46.02 9.88
C GLU A 71 -66.28 -45.65 9.36
N TYR A 72 -66.22 -44.86 8.29
CA TYR A 72 -65.00 -44.28 7.74
C TYR A 72 -64.27 -43.34 8.72
N ASN A 73 -65.02 -42.54 9.50
CA ASN A 73 -64.42 -41.66 10.50
C ASN A 73 -63.85 -42.45 11.68
N VAL A 74 -64.48 -43.55 12.08
CA VAL A 74 -63.97 -44.45 13.12
C VAL A 74 -62.70 -45.16 12.65
N LEU A 75 -62.65 -45.65 11.41
CA LEU A 75 -61.45 -46.27 10.84
C LEU A 75 -60.29 -45.27 10.71
N ARG A 76 -60.58 -44.03 10.31
CA ARG A 76 -59.61 -42.93 10.24
C ARG A 76 -59.04 -42.61 11.63
N ASP A 77 -59.89 -42.47 12.63
CA ASP A 77 -59.48 -42.10 13.99
C ASP A 77 -58.76 -43.28 14.69
N TYR A 78 -59.08 -44.53 14.33
CA TYR A 78 -58.37 -45.74 14.76
C TYR A 78 -56.97 -45.86 14.14
N ILE A 79 -56.80 -45.49 12.87
CA ILE A 79 -55.47 -45.42 12.21
C ILE A 79 -54.61 -44.34 12.87
N TYR A 80 -55.17 -43.16 13.16
CA TYR A 80 -54.49 -42.10 13.91
C TYR A 80 -54.10 -42.54 15.32
N PHE A 81 -54.99 -43.23 16.03
CA PHE A 81 -54.71 -43.78 17.37
C PHE A 81 -53.59 -44.83 17.33
N TYR A 82 -53.62 -45.76 16.37
CA TYR A 82 -52.62 -46.83 16.21
C TYR A 82 -51.24 -46.26 15.88
N LEU A 83 -51.15 -45.31 14.95
CA LEU A 83 -49.91 -44.64 14.57
C LEU A 83 -49.35 -43.79 15.73
N SER A 84 -50.20 -43.17 16.55
CA SER A 84 -49.77 -42.40 17.73
C SER A 84 -49.25 -43.26 18.90
N LYS A 85 -49.51 -44.58 18.90
CA LYS A 85 -49.10 -45.53 19.96
C LYS A 85 -48.01 -46.52 19.50
N SER A 86 -47.69 -46.53 18.21
CA SER A 86 -46.69 -47.41 17.61
C SER A 86 -45.27 -46.97 17.98
N LYS A 87 -44.61 -47.72 18.89
CA LYS A 87 -43.18 -47.54 19.23
C LYS A 87 -42.22 -48.31 18.31
N LYS A 88 -42.71 -48.92 17.21
CA LYS A 88 -41.87 -49.67 16.27
C LYS A 88 -41.70 -48.89 14.97
N PRO A 89 -40.50 -48.88 14.37
CA PRO A 89 -40.28 -48.28 13.06
C PRO A 89 -41.12 -49.04 12.02
N ILE A 90 -42.04 -48.32 11.38
CA ILE A 90 -42.80 -48.83 10.23
C ILE A 90 -41.86 -48.69 9.02
N ALA A 91 -41.69 -49.76 8.23
CA ALA A 91 -40.85 -49.73 7.04
C ALA A 91 -41.33 -48.65 6.04
N ASN A 92 -40.42 -47.85 5.50
CA ASN A 92 -40.67 -46.66 4.65
C ASN A 92 -41.67 -46.91 3.50
N GLU A 93 -41.69 -48.12 2.94
CA GLU A 93 -42.58 -48.49 1.82
C GLU A 93 -44.08 -48.41 2.18
N TYR A 94 -44.45 -48.67 3.44
CA TYR A 94 -45.84 -48.64 3.89
C TYR A 94 -46.33 -47.22 4.18
N MET A 95 -45.45 -46.36 4.69
CA MET A 95 -45.74 -44.94 4.87
C MET A 95 -45.96 -44.25 3.52
N PHE A 96 -45.11 -44.55 2.55
CA PHE A 96 -45.26 -44.08 1.17
C PHE A 96 -46.62 -44.46 0.54
N LYS A 97 -47.03 -45.73 0.68
CA LYS A 97 -48.35 -46.21 0.21
C LYS A 97 -49.50 -45.54 0.96
N LEU A 98 -49.34 -45.23 2.24
CA LEU A 98 -50.32 -44.50 3.06
C LEU A 98 -50.45 -43.04 2.62
N TYR A 99 -49.35 -42.32 2.40
CA TYR A 99 -49.34 -40.95 1.87
C TYR A 99 -50.01 -40.85 0.50
N LEU A 100 -49.68 -41.78 -0.41
CA LEU A 100 -50.28 -41.85 -1.75
C LEU A 100 -51.79 -42.14 -1.68
N ARG A 101 -52.21 -43.06 -0.79
CA ARG A 101 -53.63 -43.35 -0.58
C ARG A 101 -54.36 -42.16 0.04
N LEU A 102 -53.79 -41.46 1.03
CA LEU A 102 -54.41 -40.28 1.64
C LEU A 102 -54.48 -39.08 0.69
N TYR A 103 -53.46 -38.85 -0.14
CA TYR A 103 -53.51 -37.86 -1.21
C TYR A 103 -54.63 -38.19 -2.20
N ASN A 104 -54.67 -39.43 -2.68
CA ASN A 104 -55.74 -39.88 -3.57
C ASN A 104 -57.11 -39.78 -2.91
N LEU A 105 -57.23 -40.00 -1.60
CA LEU A 105 -58.51 -39.98 -0.91
C LEU A 105 -58.99 -38.55 -0.61
N LEU A 106 -58.08 -37.62 -0.28
CA LEU A 106 -58.39 -36.22 -0.03
C LEU A 106 -58.59 -35.41 -1.33
N PHE A 107 -57.96 -35.82 -2.43
CA PHE A 107 -57.84 -35.01 -3.64
C PHE A 107 -58.21 -35.71 -4.97
N ARG A 108 -58.77 -36.94 -4.99
CA ARG A 108 -59.12 -37.67 -6.25
C ARG A 108 -60.09 -36.96 -7.19
N SER A 109 -60.83 -35.95 -6.74
CA SER A 109 -61.69 -35.16 -7.62
C SER A 109 -61.35 -33.68 -7.53
N LEU A 110 -61.27 -33.03 -8.71
CA LEU A 110 -60.99 -31.60 -8.89
C LEU A 110 -61.94 -30.67 -8.10
N ASN A 111 -63.04 -31.20 -7.55
CA ASN A 111 -64.06 -30.45 -6.80
C ASN A 111 -63.88 -30.48 -5.27
N ASN A 112 -62.91 -31.22 -4.71
CA ASN A 112 -62.76 -31.40 -3.26
C ASN A 112 -61.73 -30.47 -2.58
N TYR A 113 -61.21 -29.47 -3.29
CA TYR A 113 -60.25 -28.48 -2.77
C TYR A 113 -60.93 -27.39 -1.92
N THR A 114 -61.44 -27.78 -0.75
CA THR A 114 -61.93 -26.82 0.26
C THR A 114 -60.79 -26.39 1.18
N LYS A 115 -60.83 -25.16 1.72
CA LYS A 115 -59.89 -24.68 2.77
C LYS A 115 -59.74 -25.69 3.92
N LYS A 116 -60.83 -26.38 4.26
CA LYS A 116 -60.89 -27.43 5.29
C LYS A 116 -60.04 -28.65 4.94
N ASN A 117 -60.00 -29.10 3.68
CA ASN A 117 -59.22 -30.26 3.27
C ASN A 117 -57.72 -29.92 3.12
N VAL A 118 -57.40 -28.70 2.66
CA VAL A 118 -56.01 -28.21 2.65
C VAL A 118 -55.48 -28.06 4.08
N ALA A 119 -56.25 -27.46 4.99
CA ALA A 119 -55.88 -27.36 6.40
C ALA A 119 -55.69 -28.74 7.06
N LYS A 120 -56.54 -29.73 6.75
CA LYS A 120 -56.38 -31.11 7.22
C LYS A 120 -55.12 -31.78 6.68
N PHE A 121 -54.76 -31.53 5.41
CA PHE A 121 -53.55 -32.07 4.81
C PHE A 121 -52.28 -31.43 5.37
N VAL A 122 -52.30 -30.11 5.60
CA VAL A 122 -51.22 -29.39 6.29
C VAL A 122 -51.09 -29.86 7.74
N LEU A 123 -52.19 -29.97 8.49
CA LEU A 123 -52.20 -30.52 9.86
C LEU A 123 -51.70 -31.97 9.89
N PHE A 124 -52.03 -32.77 8.88
CA PHE A 124 -51.51 -34.12 8.71
C PHE A 124 -50.00 -34.10 8.52
N ILE A 125 -49.45 -33.33 7.57
CA ILE A 125 -48.00 -33.17 7.38
C ILE A 125 -47.30 -32.72 8.66
N VAL A 126 -47.86 -31.74 9.38
CA VAL A 126 -47.36 -31.26 10.67
C VAL A 126 -47.38 -32.35 11.76
N SER A 127 -48.32 -33.29 11.68
CA SER A 127 -48.42 -34.42 12.61
C SER A 127 -47.33 -35.48 12.41
N PHE A 128 -46.64 -35.49 11.25
CA PHE A 128 -45.52 -36.39 10.94
C PHE A 128 -44.16 -35.68 11.02
N LYS A 129 -44.08 -34.58 11.77
CA LYS A 129 -42.87 -33.78 12.00
C LYS A 129 -41.64 -34.60 12.43
N ASP A 130 -41.84 -35.75 13.07
CA ASP A 130 -40.78 -36.65 13.54
C ASP A 130 -40.24 -37.59 12.43
N TYR A 131 -40.84 -37.56 11.22
CA TYR A 131 -40.52 -38.43 10.08
C TYR A 131 -40.03 -37.64 8.85
N LEU A 132 -39.23 -36.60 9.07
CA LEU A 132 -38.66 -35.71 8.05
C LEU A 132 -38.13 -36.41 6.79
N MET A 133 -37.40 -37.52 6.96
CA MET A 133 -36.90 -38.35 5.86
C MET A 133 -38.00 -38.83 4.91
N GLY A 134 -39.15 -39.26 5.45
CA GLY A 134 -40.30 -39.69 4.65
C GLY A 134 -41.02 -38.52 3.98
N LEU A 135 -40.88 -37.30 4.50
CA LEU A 135 -41.42 -36.07 3.92
C LEU A 135 -40.59 -35.62 2.70
N THR A 136 -39.27 -35.71 2.80
CA THR A 136 -38.35 -35.49 1.66
C THR A 136 -38.56 -36.52 0.55
N GLU A 137 -38.68 -37.81 0.88
CA GLU A 137 -38.98 -38.88 -0.08
C GLU A 137 -40.36 -38.67 -0.77
N TYR A 138 -41.34 -38.13 -0.03
CA TYR A 138 -42.65 -37.76 -0.59
C TYR A 138 -42.57 -36.58 -1.56
N ILE A 139 -41.77 -35.55 -1.25
CA ILE A 139 -41.54 -34.41 -2.15
C ILE A 139 -40.83 -34.86 -3.44
N ASP A 140 -39.82 -35.72 -3.34
CA ASP A 140 -39.13 -36.33 -4.49
C ASP A 140 -40.09 -37.11 -5.38
N TYR A 141 -40.96 -37.92 -4.77
CA TYR A 141 -41.99 -38.65 -5.48
C TYR A 141 -43.03 -37.74 -6.13
N PHE A 142 -43.49 -36.70 -5.44
CA PHE A 142 -44.45 -35.73 -6.01
C PHE A 142 -43.86 -35.01 -7.23
N ASN A 143 -42.57 -34.66 -7.18
CA ASN A 143 -41.87 -34.09 -8.33
C ASN A 143 -41.72 -35.09 -9.48
N SER A 144 -41.46 -36.37 -9.19
CA SER A 144 -41.39 -37.43 -10.19
C SER A 144 -42.73 -37.68 -10.91
N LEU A 145 -43.86 -37.49 -10.20
CA LEU A 145 -45.21 -37.53 -10.77
C LEU A 145 -45.56 -36.29 -11.60
N SER A 146 -44.88 -35.17 -11.33
CA SER A 146 -45.16 -33.89 -11.94
C SER A 146 -44.55 -33.78 -13.36
N LYS A 147 -45.14 -34.50 -14.32
CA LYS A 147 -45.00 -34.18 -15.75
C LYS A 147 -45.73 -32.87 -16.07
N PHE A 148 -45.36 -31.77 -15.42
CA PHE A 148 -45.70 -30.45 -15.91
C PHE A 148 -44.82 -30.19 -17.14
N ASP A 149 -45.37 -30.53 -18.31
CA ASP A 149 -44.84 -30.09 -19.59
C ASP A 149 -44.76 -28.55 -19.56
N VAL A 150 -43.61 -28.02 -19.97
CA VAL A 150 -43.34 -26.57 -20.10
C VAL A 150 -44.43 -25.90 -20.96
N LYS A 151 -45.04 -26.63 -21.90
CA LYS A 151 -46.22 -26.16 -22.65
C LYS A 151 -47.46 -25.90 -21.78
N THR A 152 -47.75 -26.73 -20.78
CA THR A 152 -48.93 -26.58 -19.91
C THR A 152 -48.78 -25.40 -18.95
N ILE A 153 -47.55 -25.13 -18.46
CA ILE A 153 -47.25 -23.98 -17.60
C ILE A 153 -47.28 -22.67 -18.41
N ASN A 154 -46.72 -22.67 -19.63
CA ASN A 154 -46.77 -21.50 -20.52
C ASN A 154 -48.19 -21.14 -20.95
N LEU A 155 -49.09 -22.12 -21.09
CA LEU A 155 -50.52 -21.88 -21.35
C LEU A 155 -51.26 -21.22 -20.16
N ILE A 156 -50.80 -21.42 -18.92
CA ILE A 156 -51.38 -20.81 -17.71
C ILE A 156 -50.82 -19.40 -17.46
N TYR A 157 -49.55 -19.18 -17.77
CA TYR A 157 -48.85 -17.91 -17.48
C TYR A 157 -49.12 -16.79 -18.50
N ILE A 158 -49.65 -17.10 -19.68
CA ILE A 158 -49.88 -16.10 -20.75
C ILE A 158 -51.16 -15.27 -20.54
N GLY A 159 -51.97 -15.48 -19.49
CA GLY A 159 -53.26 -14.77 -19.42
C GLY A 159 -53.89 -14.41 -18.06
N LYS A 160 -53.33 -14.76 -16.89
CA LYS A 160 -53.99 -14.42 -15.60
C LYS A 160 -53.01 -13.98 -14.51
N SER A 161 -53.38 -12.92 -13.79
CA SER A 161 -52.66 -12.32 -12.65
C SER A 161 -52.73 -13.13 -11.34
N GLU A 162 -53.34 -14.31 -11.36
CA GLU A 162 -53.46 -15.18 -10.18
C GLU A 162 -52.59 -16.42 -10.37
N ILE A 163 -51.62 -16.60 -9.46
CA ILE A 163 -50.83 -17.82 -9.34
C ILE A 163 -51.81 -18.99 -9.12
N SER A 164 -51.66 -20.08 -9.87
CA SER A 164 -52.55 -21.23 -9.74
C SER A 164 -52.48 -21.82 -8.33
N ARG A 165 -53.61 -22.31 -7.80
CA ARG A 165 -53.68 -22.84 -6.43
C ARG A 165 -52.76 -24.04 -6.21
N GLU A 166 -52.46 -24.79 -7.27
CA GLU A 166 -51.51 -25.91 -7.28
C GLU A 166 -50.08 -25.44 -7.05
N ILE A 167 -49.67 -24.35 -7.73
CA ILE A 167 -48.36 -23.71 -7.53
C ILE A 167 -48.26 -23.17 -6.09
N GLN A 168 -49.35 -22.63 -5.54
CA GLN A 168 -49.40 -22.15 -4.16
C GLN A 168 -49.31 -23.30 -3.13
N ILE A 169 -49.88 -24.47 -3.41
CA ILE A 169 -49.71 -25.67 -2.58
C ILE A 169 -48.24 -26.12 -2.61
N ILE A 170 -47.61 -26.19 -3.78
CA ILE A 170 -46.19 -26.54 -3.91
C ILE A 170 -45.34 -25.54 -3.14
N TYR A 171 -45.62 -24.24 -3.29
CA TYR A 171 -44.90 -23.19 -2.56
C TYR A 171 -45.02 -23.36 -1.04
N ASN A 172 -46.24 -23.53 -0.53
CA ASN A 172 -46.50 -23.70 0.89
C ASN A 172 -45.88 -24.99 1.44
N LEU A 173 -45.82 -26.06 0.65
CA LEU A 173 -45.17 -27.32 1.04
C LEU A 173 -43.68 -27.11 1.24
N TYR A 174 -42.98 -26.52 0.26
CA TYR A 174 -41.57 -26.18 0.39
C TYR A 174 -41.30 -25.24 1.57
N GLU A 175 -42.11 -24.18 1.71
CA GLU A 175 -41.98 -23.24 2.83
C GLU A 175 -42.19 -23.92 4.19
N CYS A 176 -43.18 -24.80 4.33
CA CYS A 176 -43.39 -25.58 5.55
C CYS A 176 -42.22 -26.51 5.83
N THR A 177 -41.71 -27.20 4.81
CA THR A 177 -40.57 -28.10 4.94
C THR A 177 -39.31 -27.36 5.38
N PHE A 178 -39.00 -26.21 4.78
CA PHE A 178 -37.83 -25.41 5.16
C PHE A 178 -37.96 -24.82 6.57
N ASN A 179 -39.13 -24.29 6.94
CA ASN A 179 -39.35 -23.81 8.30
C ASN A 179 -39.23 -24.94 9.33
N HIS A 180 -39.64 -26.16 8.98
CA HIS A 180 -39.48 -27.31 9.86
C HIS A 180 -38.00 -27.70 10.01
N ILE A 181 -37.23 -27.69 8.91
CA ILE A 181 -35.78 -27.93 8.93
C ILE A 181 -35.08 -26.93 9.87
N LEU A 182 -35.42 -25.65 9.80
CA LEU A 182 -34.83 -24.61 10.67
C LEU A 182 -35.21 -24.78 12.14
N ASN A 183 -36.25 -25.56 12.47
CA ASN A 183 -36.69 -25.84 13.83
C ASN A 183 -36.09 -27.13 14.44
N LEU A 184 -35.12 -27.76 13.78
CA LEU A 184 -34.51 -29.02 14.24
C LEU A 184 -33.38 -28.86 15.27
N GLU A 185 -33.25 -27.70 15.90
CA GLU A 185 -32.13 -27.40 16.81
C GLU A 185 -32.02 -28.43 17.95
N GLU A 186 -33.16 -28.89 18.49
CA GLU A 186 -33.22 -29.88 19.57
C GLU A 186 -32.80 -31.30 19.13
N TRP A 187 -32.99 -31.64 17.84
CA TRP A 187 -32.62 -32.95 17.31
C TRP A 187 -31.11 -33.18 17.39
N PHE A 188 -30.31 -32.14 17.09
CA PHE A 188 -28.85 -32.20 17.17
C PHE A 188 -28.31 -32.40 18.59
N ASN A 189 -29.07 -32.01 19.62
CA ASN A 189 -28.68 -32.15 21.02
C ASN A 189 -29.05 -33.52 21.62
N ASN A 190 -29.77 -34.36 20.88
CA ASN A 190 -30.09 -35.70 21.33
C ASN A 190 -28.86 -36.63 21.25
N ASN A 191 -28.57 -37.33 22.35
CA ASN A 191 -27.43 -38.24 22.46
C ASN A 191 -27.46 -39.36 21.40
N ASP A 192 -28.66 -39.74 20.94
CA ASP A 192 -28.87 -40.82 19.99
C ASP A 192 -28.53 -40.47 18.53
N VAL A 193 -28.31 -39.19 18.20
CA VAL A 193 -28.00 -38.78 16.82
C VAL A 193 -26.53 -39.03 16.51
N SER A 194 -26.19 -39.93 15.59
CA SER A 194 -24.78 -40.17 15.23
C SER A 194 -24.25 -39.11 14.25
N ILE A 195 -22.91 -38.98 14.11
CA ILE A 195 -22.31 -38.12 13.07
C ILE A 195 -22.75 -38.58 11.67
N GLN A 196 -22.82 -39.90 11.44
CA GLN A 196 -23.32 -40.48 10.18
C GLN A 196 -24.76 -40.05 9.87
N SER A 197 -25.61 -39.92 10.90
CA SER A 197 -26.98 -39.43 10.75
C SER A 197 -27.02 -37.96 10.32
N ILE A 198 -26.07 -37.14 10.80
CA ILE A 198 -25.92 -35.73 10.42
C ILE A 198 -25.39 -35.61 8.98
N ASP A 199 -24.44 -36.45 8.59
CA ASP A 199 -23.94 -36.51 7.22
C ASP A 199 -25.04 -36.89 6.23
N LEU A 200 -25.79 -37.96 6.53
CA LEU A 200 -26.93 -38.39 5.71
C LEU A 200 -28.00 -37.30 5.61
N PHE A 201 -28.30 -36.63 6.72
CA PHE A 201 -29.23 -35.50 6.74
C PHE A 201 -28.74 -34.35 5.85
N THR A 202 -27.46 -34.01 5.90
CA THR A 202 -26.88 -32.95 5.07
C THR A 202 -26.93 -33.29 3.58
N GLU A 203 -26.61 -34.52 3.19
CA GLU A 203 -26.72 -34.96 1.79
C GLU A 203 -28.16 -34.87 1.28
N LYS A 204 -29.13 -35.28 2.10
CA LYS A 204 -30.56 -35.12 1.78
C LYS A 204 -31.00 -33.65 1.70
N LEU A 205 -30.41 -32.77 2.52
CA LEU A 205 -30.63 -31.33 2.39
C LEU A 205 -30.07 -30.75 1.08
N LYS A 206 -28.92 -31.23 0.60
CA LYS A 206 -28.34 -30.82 -0.69
C LYS A 206 -29.25 -31.23 -1.85
N GLU A 207 -29.71 -32.48 -1.85
CA GLU A 207 -30.68 -32.99 -2.84
C GLU A 207 -31.96 -32.13 -2.85
N LEU A 208 -32.53 -31.87 -1.66
CA LEU A 208 -33.72 -31.03 -1.51
C LEU A 208 -33.47 -29.61 -2.02
N ARG A 209 -32.33 -29.00 -1.70
CA ARG A 209 -31.94 -27.68 -2.17
C ARG A 209 -31.90 -27.62 -3.70
N ASP A 210 -31.19 -28.55 -4.34
CA ASP A 210 -31.01 -28.56 -5.80
C ASP A 210 -32.35 -28.73 -6.52
N LEU A 211 -33.19 -29.62 -5.99
CA LEU A 211 -34.55 -29.83 -6.48
C LEU A 211 -35.40 -28.56 -6.34
N SER A 212 -35.26 -27.85 -5.23
CA SER A 212 -36.01 -26.63 -4.94
C SER A 212 -35.55 -25.46 -5.80
N MET A 213 -34.25 -25.32 -6.07
CA MET A 213 -33.71 -24.32 -7.00
C MET A 213 -34.22 -24.58 -8.43
N LYS A 214 -34.19 -25.83 -8.88
CA LYS A 214 -34.74 -26.24 -10.18
C LYS A 214 -36.24 -25.92 -10.28
N THR A 215 -36.99 -26.19 -9.22
CA THR A 215 -38.42 -25.88 -9.12
C THR A 215 -38.68 -24.37 -9.08
N SER A 216 -37.92 -23.62 -8.30
CA SER A 216 -37.95 -22.16 -8.22
C SER A 216 -37.74 -21.52 -9.59
N PHE A 217 -36.71 -21.93 -10.32
CA PHE A 217 -36.44 -21.45 -11.67
C PHE A 217 -37.56 -21.83 -12.65
N LYS A 218 -38.00 -23.09 -12.64
CA LYS A 218 -39.04 -23.60 -13.56
C LYS A 218 -40.40 -22.93 -13.33
N LEU A 219 -40.75 -22.63 -12.08
CA LEU A 219 -42.06 -22.08 -11.70
C LEU A 219 -42.04 -20.57 -11.38
N LYS A 220 -40.87 -19.92 -11.44
CA LYS A 220 -40.64 -18.53 -11.01
C LYS A 220 -41.10 -18.27 -9.56
N LEU A 221 -40.78 -19.20 -8.66
CA LEU A 221 -41.07 -19.08 -7.23
C LEU A 221 -39.85 -18.57 -6.46
N GLU A 222 -40.03 -17.63 -5.53
CA GLU A 222 -38.95 -17.13 -4.67
C GLU A 222 -38.99 -17.82 -3.30
N PHE A 223 -38.16 -18.86 -3.10
CA PHE A 223 -38.04 -19.56 -1.82
C PHE A 223 -36.93 -18.95 -0.97
N LYS A 224 -37.26 -17.92 -0.17
CA LYS A 224 -36.27 -17.25 0.67
C LYS A 224 -35.57 -18.21 1.64
N GLN A 225 -36.25 -19.20 2.19
CA GLN A 225 -35.64 -20.12 3.17
C GLN A 225 -34.54 -21.02 2.57
N LEU A 226 -34.41 -21.10 1.24
CA LEU A 226 -33.34 -21.86 0.59
C LEU A 226 -31.95 -21.32 0.91
N PHE A 227 -31.80 -20.00 1.09
CA PHE A 227 -30.47 -19.45 1.39
C PHE A 227 -30.01 -19.83 2.80
N TYR A 228 -30.90 -19.90 3.79
CA TYR A 228 -30.55 -20.40 5.12
C TYR A 228 -30.16 -21.88 5.12
N ILE A 229 -30.81 -22.69 4.29
CA ILE A 229 -30.41 -24.10 4.10
C ILE A 229 -29.02 -24.17 3.45
N GLN A 230 -28.77 -23.32 2.47
CA GLN A 230 -27.46 -23.23 1.83
C GLN A 230 -26.37 -22.78 2.82
N ASP A 231 -26.66 -21.80 3.67
CA ASP A 231 -25.77 -21.33 4.73
C ASP A 231 -25.48 -22.45 5.74
N PHE A 232 -26.51 -23.18 6.19
CA PHE A 232 -26.35 -24.36 7.05
C PHE A 232 -25.43 -25.41 6.42
N ILE A 233 -25.62 -25.73 5.14
CA ILE A 233 -24.76 -26.67 4.41
C ILE A 233 -23.31 -26.16 4.40
N TYR A 234 -23.08 -24.89 4.07
CA TYR A 234 -21.73 -24.31 4.04
C TYR A 234 -21.06 -24.33 5.40
N VAL A 235 -21.79 -23.99 6.47
CA VAL A 235 -21.25 -23.99 7.84
C VAL A 235 -20.95 -25.41 8.32
N LYS A 236 -21.82 -26.38 8.03
CA LYS A 236 -21.54 -27.79 8.34
C LYS A 236 -20.30 -28.29 7.62
N GLU A 237 -20.16 -27.99 6.33
CA GLU A 237 -18.96 -28.35 5.56
C GLU A 237 -17.69 -27.72 6.14
N ALA A 238 -17.77 -26.47 6.61
CA ALA A 238 -16.65 -25.79 7.27
C ALA A 238 -16.28 -26.43 8.63
N PHE A 239 -17.27 -26.86 9.42
CA PHE A 239 -17.02 -27.51 10.70
C PHE A 239 -16.48 -28.94 10.56
N ASN A 240 -16.79 -29.65 9.46
CA ASN A 240 -16.23 -30.98 9.18
C ASN A 240 -14.70 -30.98 9.10
N ASP A 241 -14.09 -29.84 8.79
CA ASP A 241 -12.64 -29.67 8.68
C ASP A 241 -12.00 -29.23 10.03
N THR A 242 -12.73 -29.32 11.15
CA THR A 242 -12.27 -28.94 12.49
C THR A 242 -12.36 -30.08 13.50
N ILE A 243 -11.54 -30.03 14.56
CA ILE A 243 -11.47 -31.08 15.62
C ILE A 243 -12.63 -30.96 16.64
N VAL A 244 -13.61 -30.08 16.42
CA VAL A 244 -14.53 -29.63 17.48
C VAL A 244 -15.87 -30.38 17.49
N SER A 245 -16.62 -30.25 18.60
CA SER A 245 -17.94 -30.85 18.82
C SER A 245 -19.01 -30.37 17.83
N LEU A 246 -19.07 -31.04 16.68
CA LEU A 246 -19.94 -30.74 15.54
C LEU A 246 -21.42 -30.56 15.93
N LYS A 247 -21.95 -31.43 16.80
CA LYS A 247 -23.38 -31.45 17.17
C LYS A 247 -23.85 -30.15 17.82
N SER A 248 -23.16 -29.74 18.89
CA SER A 248 -23.55 -28.57 19.68
C SER A 248 -23.44 -27.27 18.87
N TYR A 249 -22.48 -27.19 17.95
CA TYR A 249 -22.27 -26.01 17.11
C TYR A 249 -23.28 -25.92 15.97
N LEU A 250 -23.63 -27.06 15.34
CA LEU A 250 -24.70 -27.09 14.35
C LEU A 250 -26.06 -26.78 14.96
N SER A 251 -26.35 -27.29 16.17
CA SER A 251 -27.56 -26.93 16.92
C SER A 251 -27.64 -25.41 17.15
N TYR A 252 -26.55 -24.82 17.67
CA TYR A 252 -26.49 -23.39 17.93
C TYR A 252 -26.64 -22.56 16.66
N TYR A 253 -25.92 -22.92 15.58
CA TYR A 253 -25.99 -22.22 14.31
C TYR A 253 -27.38 -22.30 13.67
N LEU A 254 -28.04 -23.46 13.73
CA LEU A 254 -29.42 -23.61 13.27
C LEU A 254 -30.38 -22.70 14.07
N GLY A 255 -30.14 -22.55 15.37
CA GLY A 255 -30.84 -21.59 16.21
C GLY A 255 -30.65 -20.13 15.76
N ILE A 256 -29.45 -19.75 15.31
CA ILE A 256 -29.20 -18.43 14.70
C ILE A 256 -30.00 -18.27 13.40
N LEU A 257 -29.93 -19.24 12.48
CA LEU A 257 -30.65 -19.18 11.20
C LEU A 257 -32.18 -19.13 11.39
N LYS A 258 -32.70 -19.85 12.40
CA LYS A 258 -34.10 -19.79 12.79
C LYS A 258 -34.50 -18.38 13.22
N LYS A 259 -33.76 -17.77 14.15
CA LYS A 259 -34.01 -16.39 14.60
C LYS A 259 -33.95 -15.41 13.44
N GLU A 260 -32.96 -15.54 12.54
CA GLU A 260 -32.88 -14.71 11.33
C GLU A 260 -34.10 -14.87 10.43
N ASN A 261 -34.52 -16.11 10.15
CA ASN A 261 -35.67 -16.39 9.30
C ASN A 261 -36.99 -15.85 9.90
N GLU A 262 -37.18 -16.02 11.20
CA GLU A 262 -38.32 -15.47 11.93
C GLU A 262 -38.36 -13.94 11.88
N HIS A 263 -37.19 -13.28 11.94
CA HIS A 263 -37.10 -11.83 11.94
C HIS A 263 -37.23 -11.20 10.54
N PHE A 264 -36.58 -11.76 9.52
CA PHE A 264 -36.46 -11.12 8.20
C PHE A 264 -37.44 -11.65 7.14
N ASN A 265 -37.98 -12.87 7.29
CA ASN A 265 -38.87 -13.47 6.29
C ASN A 265 -40.32 -13.67 6.74
N LEU A 266 -40.56 -13.97 8.02
CA LEU A 266 -41.91 -14.19 8.54
C LEU A 266 -42.54 -12.87 9.00
N HIS A 267 -43.32 -12.23 8.13
CA HIS A 267 -44.01 -10.94 8.33
C HIS A 267 -44.92 -10.82 9.59
N TYR A 268 -45.10 -11.89 10.37
CA TYR A 268 -46.10 -11.99 11.43
C TYR A 268 -45.68 -11.41 12.80
N TYR A 269 -44.41 -11.03 13.00
CA TYR A 269 -43.88 -10.61 14.31
C TYR A 269 -43.58 -9.11 14.43
N TYR A 270 -44.34 -8.24 13.77
CA TYR A 270 -44.23 -6.77 13.94
C TYR A 270 -44.59 -6.26 15.36
N LEU A 271 -45.03 -7.13 16.28
CA LEU A 271 -45.47 -6.74 17.64
C LEU A 271 -44.44 -6.97 18.75
N LEU A 272 -43.29 -7.60 18.48
CA LEU A 272 -42.19 -7.67 19.45
C LEU A 272 -41.17 -6.58 19.11
N GLY A 273 -41.30 -5.44 19.78
CA GLY A 273 -40.48 -4.26 19.55
C GLY A 273 -38.98 -4.48 19.79
N ASN A 274 -38.17 -3.74 19.02
CA ASN A 274 -36.75 -3.37 19.23
C ASN A 274 -35.73 -4.45 19.67
N ALA A 275 -36.08 -5.73 19.72
CA ALA A 275 -35.17 -6.79 20.16
C ALA A 275 -34.41 -7.39 18.97
N ASN A 276 -33.11 -7.11 18.97
CA ASN A 276 -32.02 -7.81 18.27
C ASN A 276 -31.53 -7.23 16.93
N ASP A 277 -30.99 -6.01 16.98
CA ASP A 277 -30.06 -5.48 15.96
C ASP A 277 -28.72 -6.28 15.86
N HIS A 278 -28.56 -7.36 16.63
CA HIS A 278 -27.31 -8.12 16.78
C HIS A 278 -27.33 -9.53 16.16
N LEU A 279 -28.40 -9.97 15.48
CA LEU A 279 -28.47 -11.37 14.96
C LEU A 279 -27.36 -11.70 13.95
N ILE A 280 -27.05 -10.77 13.04
CA ILE A 280 -25.94 -10.94 12.09
C ILE A 280 -24.58 -10.93 12.80
N GLU A 281 -24.42 -10.08 13.81
CA GLU A 281 -23.19 -10.05 14.63
C GLU A 281 -23.03 -11.34 15.43
N GLU A 282 -24.13 -11.89 15.98
CA GLU A 282 -24.17 -13.17 16.69
C GLU A 282 -23.67 -14.31 15.77
N GLU A 283 -24.16 -14.36 14.53
CA GLU A 283 -23.72 -15.33 13.52
C GLU A 283 -22.21 -15.26 13.27
N PHE A 284 -21.72 -14.09 12.87
CA PHE A 284 -20.34 -13.96 12.42
C PHE A 284 -19.33 -13.98 13.57
N ASN A 285 -19.70 -13.53 14.76
CA ASN A 285 -18.86 -13.69 15.95
C ASN A 285 -18.76 -15.15 16.37
N PHE A 286 -19.88 -15.88 16.37
CA PHE A 286 -19.89 -17.32 16.63
C PHE A 286 -18.97 -18.07 15.66
N LEU A 287 -19.11 -17.83 14.36
CA LEU A 287 -18.27 -18.48 13.35
C LEU A 287 -16.79 -18.10 13.50
N LYS A 288 -16.48 -16.83 13.81
CA LYS A 288 -15.11 -16.36 14.02
C LYS A 288 -14.46 -17.00 15.23
N GLU A 289 -15.21 -17.21 16.31
CA GLU A 289 -14.71 -17.88 17.52
C GLU A 289 -14.48 -19.37 17.34
N LYS A 290 -15.30 -20.05 16.53
CA LYS A 290 -15.30 -21.52 16.45
C LYS A 290 -14.52 -22.09 15.26
N LEU A 291 -14.26 -21.29 14.23
CA LEU A 291 -13.51 -21.73 13.06
C LEU A 291 -12.10 -21.14 13.05
N PRO A 292 -11.09 -21.90 12.59
CA PRO A 292 -9.78 -21.35 12.25
C PRO A 292 -9.89 -20.18 11.26
N SER A 293 -9.04 -19.16 11.38
CA SER A 293 -9.09 -17.93 10.56
C SER A 293 -9.23 -18.21 9.07
N TYR A 294 -8.41 -19.12 8.52
CA TYR A 294 -8.42 -19.44 7.09
C TYR A 294 -9.74 -20.08 6.59
N ILE A 295 -10.43 -20.86 7.43
CA ILE A 295 -11.74 -21.45 7.10
C ILE A 295 -12.83 -20.37 7.21
N TYR A 296 -12.82 -19.63 8.31
CA TYR A 296 -13.75 -18.54 8.57
C TYR A 296 -13.76 -17.52 7.42
N GLU A 297 -12.57 -17.08 6.99
CA GLU A 297 -12.40 -16.10 5.92
C GLU A 297 -12.96 -16.54 4.56
N THR A 298 -12.92 -17.84 4.26
CA THR A 298 -13.51 -18.39 3.02
C THR A 298 -15.03 -18.53 3.16
N LEU A 299 -15.48 -19.00 4.32
CA LEU A 299 -16.90 -19.20 4.61
C LEU A 299 -17.66 -17.88 4.67
N VAL A 300 -17.12 -16.86 5.34
CA VAL A 300 -17.77 -15.55 5.52
C VAL A 300 -18.06 -14.89 4.17
N VAL A 301 -17.17 -15.02 3.19
CA VAL A 301 -17.38 -14.53 1.83
C VAL A 301 -18.57 -15.24 1.16
N LYS A 302 -18.67 -16.57 1.29
CA LYS A 302 -19.78 -17.35 0.73
C LYS A 302 -21.12 -16.97 1.37
N LEU A 303 -21.17 -16.92 2.70
CA LEU A 303 -22.38 -16.58 3.46
C LEU A 303 -22.87 -15.17 3.14
N ILE A 304 -21.97 -14.19 3.17
CA ILE A 304 -22.32 -12.80 2.85
C ILE A 304 -22.81 -12.67 1.41
N ASN A 305 -22.10 -13.26 0.42
CA ASN A 305 -22.55 -13.22 -0.98
C ASN A 305 -23.93 -13.86 -1.18
N ASN A 306 -24.21 -14.96 -0.48
CA ASN A 306 -25.53 -15.61 -0.50
C ASN A 306 -26.61 -14.68 0.09
N LYS A 307 -26.35 -14.10 1.27
CA LYS A 307 -27.27 -13.18 1.97
C LYS A 307 -27.53 -11.88 1.20
N ILE A 308 -26.56 -11.37 0.43
CA ILE A 308 -26.68 -10.14 -0.38
C ILE A 308 -27.67 -10.30 -1.53
N ASN A 309 -27.66 -11.45 -2.20
CA ASN A 309 -28.48 -11.66 -3.40
C ASN A 309 -29.99 -11.65 -3.09
N GLU A 310 -30.35 -12.07 -1.88
CA GLU A 310 -31.74 -12.34 -1.51
C GLU A 310 -32.37 -11.23 -0.64
N CYS A 311 -31.63 -10.69 0.34
CA CYS A 311 -32.21 -9.71 1.27
C CYS A 311 -32.11 -8.27 0.75
N LYS A 312 -33.27 -7.67 0.46
CA LYS A 312 -33.39 -6.27 0.00
C LYS A 312 -33.59 -5.27 1.14
N ASP A 313 -33.69 -5.71 2.39
CA ASP A 313 -33.89 -4.83 3.54
C ASP A 313 -32.64 -3.98 3.83
N ASP A 314 -32.81 -2.67 3.97
CA ASP A 314 -31.69 -1.72 4.15
C ASP A 314 -31.03 -1.85 5.54
N LYS A 315 -31.77 -2.27 6.59
CA LYS A 315 -31.17 -2.50 7.93
C LYS A 315 -30.31 -3.76 7.92
N TYR A 316 -30.80 -4.84 7.30
CA TYR A 316 -30.04 -6.08 7.12
C TYR A 316 -28.78 -5.85 6.30
N GLN A 317 -28.89 -5.17 5.16
CA GLN A 317 -27.73 -4.83 4.32
C GLN A 317 -26.73 -3.93 5.05
N SER A 318 -27.21 -3.00 5.90
CA SER A 318 -26.33 -2.18 6.74
C SER A 318 -25.56 -3.00 7.77
N GLN A 319 -26.17 -4.03 8.36
CA GLN A 319 -25.48 -4.93 9.31
C GLN A 319 -24.46 -5.81 8.59
N LEU A 320 -24.81 -6.40 7.43
CA LEU A 320 -23.86 -7.14 6.59
C LEU A 320 -22.67 -6.27 6.19
N LEU A 321 -22.93 -5.02 5.81
CA LEU A 321 -21.89 -4.07 5.45
C LEU A 321 -20.92 -3.79 6.62
N LYS A 322 -21.43 -3.69 7.86
CA LYS A 322 -20.57 -3.57 9.05
C LYS A 322 -19.64 -4.77 9.18
N THR A 323 -20.19 -5.98 9.02
CA THR A 323 -19.39 -7.21 9.03
C THR A 323 -18.35 -7.19 7.92
N VAL A 324 -18.71 -6.89 6.66
CA VAL A 324 -17.77 -6.80 5.52
C VAL A 324 -16.63 -5.81 5.80
N CYS A 325 -16.96 -4.61 6.26
CA CYS A 325 -15.97 -3.56 6.53
C CYS A 325 -15.05 -3.89 7.73
N SER A 326 -15.40 -4.87 8.56
CA SER A 326 -14.54 -5.37 9.65
C SER A 326 -13.57 -6.48 9.23
N GLN A 327 -13.67 -7.00 7.99
CA GLN A 327 -12.82 -8.09 7.47
C GLN A 327 -11.60 -7.55 6.70
N GLU A 328 -10.62 -6.99 7.40
CA GLU A 328 -9.44 -6.36 6.78
C GLU A 328 -8.74 -7.25 5.73
N GLY A 329 -8.50 -8.53 6.03
CA GLY A 329 -7.80 -9.45 5.13
C GLY A 329 -8.58 -9.87 3.87
N ASN A 330 -9.90 -9.66 3.81
CA ASN A 330 -10.75 -10.18 2.73
C ASN A 330 -11.63 -9.12 2.06
N ILE A 331 -11.49 -7.86 2.43
CA ILE A 331 -12.40 -6.80 2.01
C ILE A 331 -12.48 -6.64 0.48
N PHE A 332 -11.37 -6.87 -0.24
CA PHE A 332 -11.34 -6.87 -1.70
C PHE A 332 -12.18 -7.97 -2.36
N LYS A 333 -12.36 -9.13 -1.69
CA LYS A 333 -13.24 -10.20 -2.19
C LYS A 333 -14.71 -9.78 -2.22
N PHE A 334 -15.05 -8.70 -1.51
CA PHE A 334 -16.39 -8.11 -1.48
C PHE A 334 -16.57 -6.98 -2.50
N LYS A 335 -15.66 -6.74 -3.46
CA LYS A 335 -15.84 -5.72 -4.51
C LYS A 335 -17.22 -5.83 -5.20
N ASN A 336 -17.68 -7.05 -5.48
CA ASN A 336 -18.99 -7.30 -6.09
C ASN A 336 -20.17 -6.94 -5.16
N PHE A 337 -20.02 -7.09 -3.85
CA PHE A 337 -21.02 -6.61 -2.88
C PHE A 337 -21.19 -5.10 -2.99
N PHE A 338 -20.09 -4.34 -2.95
CA PHE A 338 -20.14 -2.88 -3.11
C PHE A 338 -20.75 -2.50 -4.46
N LYS A 339 -20.37 -3.15 -5.57
CA LYS A 339 -21.02 -2.93 -6.89
C LYS A 339 -22.53 -3.15 -6.85
N SER A 340 -22.98 -4.27 -6.29
CA SER A 340 -24.41 -4.60 -6.16
C SER A 340 -25.15 -3.56 -5.31
N LEU A 341 -24.55 -3.16 -4.18
CA LEU A 341 -25.04 -2.13 -3.27
C LEU A 341 -25.25 -0.79 -4.02
N PHE A 342 -24.26 -0.32 -4.76
CA PHE A 342 -24.38 0.94 -5.52
C PHE A 342 -25.36 0.84 -6.71
N ASN A 343 -25.42 -0.31 -7.38
CA ASN A 343 -26.39 -0.57 -8.45
C ASN A 343 -27.85 -0.50 -7.96
N LYS A 344 -28.14 -1.02 -6.75
CA LYS A 344 -29.47 -0.97 -6.11
C LYS A 344 -29.99 0.46 -5.99
N TYR A 345 -29.12 1.39 -5.59
CA TYR A 345 -29.47 2.78 -5.41
C TYR A 345 -29.56 3.58 -6.71
N THR A 346 -29.64 2.91 -7.86
CA THR A 346 -29.76 3.52 -9.21
C THR A 346 -28.69 4.58 -9.50
N ILE A 347 -27.54 4.48 -8.83
CA ILE A 347 -26.46 5.45 -9.00
C ILE A 347 -25.87 5.36 -10.42
N PHE A 348 -25.97 4.18 -11.06
CA PHE A 348 -25.22 3.87 -12.28
C PHE A 348 -26.03 3.21 -13.42
N LYS A 349 -27.38 3.32 -13.46
CA LYS A 349 -28.15 2.72 -14.57
C LYS A 349 -27.92 3.50 -15.88
N TYR A 350 -26.99 3.03 -16.70
CA TYR A 350 -26.91 3.39 -18.11
C TYR A 350 -28.16 2.85 -18.82
N LYS A 351 -29.04 3.75 -19.30
CA LYS A 351 -30.09 3.34 -20.24
C LYS A 351 -29.43 3.15 -21.60
N ASN A 352 -29.02 1.92 -21.91
CA ASN A 352 -28.78 1.52 -23.31
C ASN A 352 -30.11 1.62 -24.07
N LYS A 353 -30.43 2.80 -24.61
CA LYS A 353 -31.47 2.95 -25.62
C LYS A 353 -30.89 2.44 -26.94
N ASN A 354 -30.93 1.13 -27.12
CA ASN A 354 -31.07 0.56 -28.45
C ASN A 354 -32.47 0.93 -28.93
N ASN A 355 -32.61 2.06 -29.63
CA ASN A 355 -33.64 2.24 -30.64
C ASN A 355 -33.26 3.38 -31.58
N ASN A 356 -33.12 3.01 -32.84
CA ASN A 356 -33.01 3.89 -33.99
C ASN A 356 -34.06 5.02 -33.93
N ASN A 357 -33.65 6.20 -34.37
CA ASN A 357 -34.43 7.42 -34.65
C ASN A 357 -34.72 8.34 -33.45
N ASN A 358 -33.81 9.31 -33.22
CA ASN A 358 -34.06 10.74 -33.44
C ASN A 358 -32.88 11.57 -32.91
N ASN A 359 -32.58 12.68 -33.60
CA ASN A 359 -31.47 13.61 -33.39
C ASN A 359 -31.56 14.46 -32.10
N ASP A 360 -32.04 13.90 -31.00
CA ASP A 360 -31.97 14.56 -29.71
C ASP A 360 -30.64 14.21 -29.04
N VAL A 361 -29.72 15.18 -29.02
CA VAL A 361 -28.47 15.14 -28.26
C VAL A 361 -28.79 14.66 -26.83
N PRO A 362 -28.24 13.52 -26.38
CA PRO A 362 -28.58 12.97 -25.07
C PRO A 362 -28.04 13.90 -23.99
N ASN A 363 -28.95 14.64 -23.34
CA ASN A 363 -28.72 15.45 -22.14
C ASN A 363 -28.51 14.57 -20.89
N ASP A 364 -27.65 13.55 -20.97
CA ASP A 364 -27.42 12.62 -19.87
C ASP A 364 -26.32 13.16 -18.92
N LEU A 365 -26.75 14.04 -18.03
CA LEU A 365 -26.06 14.52 -16.81
C LEU A 365 -25.89 13.40 -15.74
N ASN A 366 -25.66 12.15 -16.14
CA ASN A 366 -25.73 10.99 -15.23
C ASN A 366 -24.67 11.02 -14.09
N GLY A 367 -23.49 11.60 -14.32
CA GLY A 367 -22.49 11.80 -13.26
C GLY A 367 -22.87 12.87 -12.23
N PHE A 368 -23.73 13.82 -12.63
CA PHE A 368 -24.21 14.92 -11.77
C PHE A 368 -25.31 14.45 -10.80
N ASN A 369 -26.16 13.53 -11.27
CA ASN A 369 -27.18 12.90 -10.44
C ASN A 369 -26.58 12.24 -9.19
N PHE A 370 -25.35 11.70 -9.23
CA PHE A 370 -24.77 11.07 -8.04
C PHE A 370 -24.46 12.06 -6.91
N LEU A 371 -23.87 13.22 -7.22
CA LEU A 371 -23.56 14.25 -6.22
C LEU A 371 -24.85 14.90 -5.68
N GLU A 372 -25.84 15.14 -6.54
CA GLU A 372 -27.11 15.76 -6.15
C GLU A 372 -28.02 14.81 -5.37
N LEU A 373 -28.09 13.52 -5.74
CA LEU A 373 -28.89 12.51 -5.05
C LEU A 373 -28.40 12.21 -3.62
N GLN A 374 -27.14 12.51 -3.29
CA GLN A 374 -26.58 12.26 -1.95
C GLN A 374 -27.07 13.25 -0.89
N ASN A 375 -27.39 14.49 -1.27
CA ASN A 375 -27.90 15.47 -0.31
C ASN A 375 -29.27 15.07 0.27
N ASP A 376 -30.12 14.40 -0.53
CA ASP A 376 -31.38 13.79 -0.07
C ASP A 376 -31.19 12.39 0.57
N ARG A 377 -30.11 11.67 0.22
CA ARG A 377 -29.82 10.29 0.68
C ARG A 377 -28.92 10.18 1.90
N ASN A 378 -28.53 11.29 2.53
CA ASN A 378 -27.95 11.34 3.88
C ASN A 378 -28.84 10.67 4.96
N ILE A 379 -30.06 10.28 4.60
CA ILE A 379 -31.03 9.53 5.39
C ILE A 379 -30.75 8.01 5.39
N ASN A 380 -30.02 7.47 4.39
CA ASN A 380 -29.75 6.03 4.29
C ASN A 380 -28.63 5.57 5.26
N SER A 381 -28.92 4.58 6.10
CA SER A 381 -28.01 3.99 7.08
C SER A 381 -26.70 3.47 6.47
N ILE A 382 -26.73 2.96 5.24
CA ILE A 382 -25.58 2.42 4.52
C ILE A 382 -24.59 3.53 4.14
N PHE A 383 -25.04 4.59 3.47
CA PHE A 383 -24.16 5.71 3.09
C PHE A 383 -23.64 6.44 4.33
N LYS A 384 -24.46 6.57 5.37
CA LYS A 384 -24.02 7.11 6.66
C LYS A 384 -22.89 6.27 7.26
N TYR A 385 -23.03 4.94 7.27
CA TYR A 385 -21.98 4.05 7.77
C TYR A 385 -20.70 4.12 6.92
N LEU A 386 -20.83 4.06 5.59
CA LEU A 386 -19.70 4.18 4.68
C LEU A 386 -18.98 5.51 4.83
N ASN A 387 -19.68 6.63 5.05
CA ASN A 387 -19.04 7.91 5.30
C ASN A 387 -18.32 7.95 6.66
N GLN A 388 -18.83 7.24 7.67
CA GLN A 388 -18.28 7.22 9.02
C GLN A 388 -17.14 6.21 9.24
N THR A 389 -17.03 5.16 8.44
CA THR A 389 -15.98 4.14 8.62
C THR A 389 -14.59 4.73 8.33
N THR A 390 -13.64 4.43 9.21
CA THR A 390 -12.23 4.88 9.14
C THR A 390 -11.31 3.83 8.49
N ASN A 391 -11.84 2.68 8.07
CA ASN A 391 -11.05 1.63 7.44
C ASN A 391 -10.60 2.07 6.03
N TYR A 392 -9.29 2.29 5.85
CA TYR A 392 -8.72 2.75 4.58
C TYR A 392 -8.87 1.74 3.44
N LEU A 393 -8.90 0.44 3.73
CA LEU A 393 -9.10 -0.59 2.71
C LEU A 393 -10.52 -0.53 2.13
N VAL A 394 -11.50 -0.05 2.91
CA VAL A 394 -12.84 0.25 2.37
C VAL A 394 -12.73 1.34 1.32
N ASP A 395 -11.96 2.40 1.59
CA ASP A 395 -11.80 3.52 0.66
C ASP A 395 -11.17 3.04 -0.66
N GLU A 396 -10.17 2.16 -0.61
CA GLU A 396 -9.55 1.57 -1.80
C GLU A 396 -10.53 0.72 -2.62
N VAL A 397 -11.33 -0.13 -1.95
CA VAL A 397 -12.38 -0.91 -2.61
C VAL A 397 -13.42 0.02 -3.25
N LEU A 398 -13.84 1.07 -2.54
CA LEU A 398 -14.78 2.06 -3.06
C LEU A 398 -14.23 2.78 -4.30
N ILE A 399 -12.98 3.25 -4.25
CA ILE A 399 -12.30 3.86 -5.41
C ILE A 399 -12.25 2.86 -6.58
N SER A 400 -11.90 1.60 -6.32
CA SER A 400 -11.86 0.55 -7.36
C SER A 400 -13.24 0.35 -8.00
N VAL A 401 -14.30 0.31 -7.20
CA VAL A 401 -15.67 0.20 -7.69
C VAL A 401 -16.06 1.43 -8.51
N PHE A 402 -15.74 2.64 -8.05
CA PHE A 402 -16.03 3.87 -8.78
C PHE A 402 -15.23 4.01 -10.08
N ASN A 403 -13.98 3.57 -10.10
CA ASN A 403 -13.15 3.54 -11.31
C ASN A 403 -13.84 2.73 -12.41
N ASP A 404 -14.33 1.51 -12.11
CA ASP A 404 -15.05 0.68 -13.09
C ASP A 404 -16.23 1.44 -13.74
N TYR A 405 -16.97 2.24 -12.97
CA TYR A 405 -18.08 3.04 -13.50
C TYR A 405 -17.63 4.24 -14.32
N VAL A 406 -16.60 4.94 -13.88
CA VAL A 406 -16.04 6.10 -14.57
C VAL A 406 -15.39 5.69 -15.90
N ILE A 407 -14.71 4.55 -15.93
CA ILE A 407 -14.11 3.98 -17.14
C ILE A 407 -15.18 3.76 -18.21
N ASN A 408 -16.29 3.11 -17.84
CA ASN A 408 -17.41 2.89 -18.77
C ASN A 408 -17.95 4.21 -19.35
N TYR A 409 -17.93 5.31 -18.58
CA TYR A 409 -18.28 6.63 -19.10
C TYR A 409 -17.28 7.11 -20.17
N PHE A 410 -15.97 7.04 -19.92
CA PHE A 410 -14.95 7.47 -20.89
C PHE A 410 -14.85 6.54 -22.11
N ASP A 411 -15.06 5.24 -21.95
CA ASP A 411 -15.08 4.26 -23.04
C ASP A 411 -16.29 4.43 -23.97
N SER A 412 -17.39 4.99 -23.46
CA SER A 412 -18.56 5.32 -24.28
C SER A 412 -18.37 6.56 -25.17
N GLN A 413 -17.30 7.34 -24.97
CA GLN A 413 -17.00 8.52 -25.79
C GLN A 413 -16.19 8.13 -27.03
N TYR A 414 -16.62 8.59 -28.21
CA TYR A 414 -16.03 8.16 -29.49
C TYR A 414 -14.79 8.93 -29.91
N ASP A 415 -14.66 10.22 -29.59
CA ASP A 415 -13.52 11.05 -30.01
C ASP A 415 -12.66 11.57 -28.82
N ASP A 416 -11.39 11.91 -29.09
CA ASP A 416 -10.43 12.41 -28.10
C ASP A 416 -10.83 13.81 -27.56
N GLU A 417 -11.63 14.58 -28.32
CA GLU A 417 -12.13 15.90 -27.93
C GLU A 417 -13.25 15.80 -26.88
N ASP A 418 -14.16 14.84 -26.99
CA ASP A 418 -15.24 14.54 -26.05
C ASP A 418 -14.68 13.95 -24.74
N LYS A 419 -13.61 13.16 -24.84
CA LYS A 419 -12.91 12.60 -23.67
C LYS A 419 -12.24 13.66 -22.82
N ILE A 420 -11.68 14.71 -23.42
CA ILE A 420 -10.91 15.73 -22.68
C ILE A 420 -11.63 17.05 -22.55
N LEU A 421 -12.29 17.53 -23.61
CA LEU A 421 -12.99 18.80 -23.63
C LEU A 421 -14.51 18.59 -23.41
N LYS A 422 -15.31 19.59 -23.80
CA LYS A 422 -16.79 19.58 -23.71
C LYS A 422 -17.31 19.13 -22.33
N GLN A 423 -18.10 18.06 -22.26
CA GLN A 423 -18.76 17.60 -21.04
C GLN A 423 -17.75 17.07 -19.99
N SER A 424 -16.71 16.38 -20.44
CA SER A 424 -15.73 15.77 -19.54
C SER A 424 -14.92 16.82 -18.79
N PHE A 425 -14.52 17.90 -19.47
CA PHE A 425 -13.84 19.02 -18.80
C PHE A 425 -14.76 19.77 -17.83
N LEU A 426 -16.03 19.98 -18.19
CA LEU A 426 -17.01 20.62 -17.30
C LEU A 426 -17.23 19.82 -16.02
N LEU A 427 -17.34 18.49 -16.13
CA LEU A 427 -17.43 17.59 -14.98
C LEU A 427 -16.16 17.64 -14.15
N PHE A 428 -14.99 17.56 -14.78
CA PHE A 428 -13.70 17.68 -14.12
C PHE A 428 -13.59 18.98 -13.29
N LYS A 429 -13.94 20.13 -13.86
CA LYS A 429 -13.95 21.42 -13.13
C LYS A 429 -14.84 21.36 -11.90
N LYS A 430 -16.07 20.89 -12.07
CA LYS A 430 -17.05 20.83 -10.97
C LYS A 430 -16.62 19.87 -9.86
N PHE A 431 -15.99 18.76 -10.22
CA PHE A 431 -15.45 17.78 -9.29
C PHE A 431 -14.27 18.34 -8.48
N VAL A 432 -13.33 19.01 -9.13
CA VAL A 432 -12.25 19.73 -8.44
C VAL A 432 -12.84 20.79 -7.48
N THR A 433 -13.75 21.64 -7.97
CA THR A 433 -14.41 22.66 -7.14
C THR A 433 -15.21 22.06 -5.97
N TYR A 434 -15.83 20.89 -6.15
CA TYR A 434 -16.56 20.21 -5.07
C TYR A 434 -15.63 19.83 -3.92
N ILE A 435 -14.45 19.27 -4.21
CA ILE A 435 -13.47 18.93 -3.16
C ILE A 435 -12.94 20.20 -2.48
N GLU A 436 -12.68 21.27 -3.25
CA GLU A 436 -12.19 22.55 -2.72
C GLU A 436 -13.20 23.24 -1.79
N VAL A 437 -14.49 23.25 -2.14
CA VAL A 437 -15.56 23.78 -1.28
C VAL A 437 -15.65 23.00 0.04
N ASN A 438 -15.28 21.72 0.02
CA ASN A 438 -15.17 20.86 1.20
C ASN A 438 -13.79 20.97 1.89
N LYS A 439 -13.01 22.02 1.61
CA LYS A 439 -11.69 22.28 2.19
C LYS A 439 -10.67 21.15 1.99
N CYS A 440 -10.85 20.33 0.95
CA CYS A 440 -10.03 19.16 0.68
C CYS A 440 -9.97 18.13 1.83
N GLU A 441 -11.00 18.09 2.68
CA GLU A 441 -11.07 17.18 3.83
C GLU A 441 -12.15 16.11 3.65
N ILE A 442 -11.78 14.86 3.95
CA ILE A 442 -12.72 13.77 4.13
C ILE A 442 -13.31 13.84 5.54
N THR A 443 -14.62 13.99 5.61
CA THR A 443 -15.42 14.01 6.83
C THR A 443 -16.43 12.88 6.83
N GLY A 444 -17.01 12.60 8.00
CA GLY A 444 -18.09 11.62 8.18
C GLY A 444 -19.38 11.89 7.40
N LYS A 445 -19.43 12.95 6.57
CA LYS A 445 -20.59 13.34 5.77
C LYS A 445 -20.33 13.40 4.26
N ASN A 446 -19.07 13.44 3.82
CA ASN A 446 -18.72 13.69 2.41
C ASN A 446 -17.75 12.66 1.81
N LYS A 447 -17.27 11.67 2.58
CA LYS A 447 -16.25 10.70 2.13
C LYS A 447 -16.57 10.06 0.79
N ILE A 448 -17.73 9.46 0.64
CA ILE A 448 -18.14 8.75 -0.59
C ILE A 448 -18.12 9.69 -1.80
N ASN A 449 -18.63 10.92 -1.63
CA ASN A 449 -18.64 11.92 -2.69
C ASN A 449 -17.22 12.31 -3.07
N ILE A 450 -16.33 12.52 -2.10
CA ILE A 450 -14.92 12.83 -2.36
C ILE A 450 -14.24 11.66 -3.07
N LEU A 451 -14.40 10.41 -2.61
CA LEU A 451 -13.79 9.24 -3.23
C LEU A 451 -14.24 9.04 -4.68
N PHE A 452 -15.54 9.19 -4.97
CA PHE A 452 -16.05 9.13 -6.34
C PHE A 452 -15.49 10.27 -7.22
N THR A 453 -15.40 11.47 -6.65
CA THR A 453 -14.84 12.65 -7.32
C THR A 453 -13.37 12.42 -7.67
N ILE A 454 -12.60 11.85 -6.74
CA ILE A 454 -11.20 11.46 -6.97
C ILE A 454 -11.10 10.43 -8.11
N SER A 455 -11.95 9.38 -8.12
CA SER A 455 -11.99 8.40 -9.21
C SER A 455 -12.21 9.06 -10.58
N TYR A 456 -13.11 10.04 -10.67
CA TYR A 456 -13.33 10.79 -11.92
C TYR A 456 -12.09 11.59 -12.34
N ILE A 457 -11.51 12.37 -11.41
CA ILE A 457 -10.31 13.16 -11.65
C ILE A 457 -9.17 12.25 -12.14
N LYS A 458 -9.00 11.07 -11.52
CA LYS A 458 -7.95 10.11 -11.90
C LYS A 458 -8.11 9.62 -13.34
N CYS A 459 -9.31 9.14 -13.70
CA CYS A 459 -9.58 8.68 -15.07
C CYS A 459 -9.43 9.82 -16.09
N TYR A 460 -9.92 11.02 -15.78
CA TYR A 460 -9.75 12.19 -16.64
C TYR A 460 -8.26 12.50 -16.89
N CYS A 461 -7.45 12.55 -15.83
CA CYS A 461 -6.01 12.78 -15.94
C CYS A 461 -5.32 11.68 -16.74
N PHE A 462 -5.71 10.41 -16.58
CA PHE A 462 -5.17 9.31 -17.38
C PHE A 462 -5.37 9.52 -18.88
N HIS A 463 -6.60 9.86 -19.30
CA HIS A 463 -6.88 10.18 -20.71
C HIS A 463 -6.15 11.45 -21.17
N LEU A 464 -6.05 12.48 -20.32
CA LEU A 464 -5.32 13.70 -20.62
C LEU A 464 -3.84 13.40 -20.90
N CYS A 465 -3.19 12.58 -20.07
CA CYS A 465 -1.79 12.19 -20.25
C CYS A 465 -1.57 11.40 -21.54
N ASN A 466 -2.49 10.47 -21.88
CA ASN A 466 -2.43 9.73 -23.14
C ASN A 466 -2.48 10.68 -24.35
N ILE A 467 -3.32 11.70 -24.32
CA ILE A 467 -3.43 12.69 -25.40
C ILE A 467 -2.22 13.63 -25.43
N LEU A 468 -1.70 14.06 -24.28
CA LEU A 468 -0.49 14.88 -24.20
C LEU A 468 0.75 14.17 -24.79
N HIS A 469 0.82 12.85 -24.65
CA HIS A 469 1.93 12.04 -25.14
C HIS A 469 1.84 11.72 -26.65
N LYS A 470 0.64 11.65 -27.25
CA LYS A 470 0.47 11.37 -28.70
C LYS A 470 1.14 12.44 -29.58
N GLU A 471 1.90 12.00 -30.58
CA GLU A 471 2.40 12.87 -31.65
C GLU A 471 1.21 13.41 -32.47
N GLY A 472 1.05 14.74 -32.56
CA GLY A 472 -0.07 15.39 -33.28
C GLY A 472 -1.18 16.00 -32.40
N ALA A 473 -1.03 16.01 -31.06
CA ALA A 473 -1.96 16.67 -30.13
C ALA A 473 -2.14 18.20 -30.35
N THR A 474 -1.47 18.80 -31.34
CA THR A 474 -1.50 20.23 -31.68
C THR A 474 -2.89 20.75 -32.09
N ASN A 475 -3.87 19.89 -32.36
CA ASN A 475 -5.21 20.32 -32.78
C ASN A 475 -6.19 20.54 -31.61
N LEU A 476 -5.88 20.09 -30.38
CA LEU A 476 -6.74 20.28 -29.21
C LEU A 476 -6.29 21.50 -28.39
N ASN A 477 -7.19 22.46 -28.16
CA ASN A 477 -6.90 23.66 -27.36
C ASN A 477 -6.90 23.36 -25.85
N LEU A 478 -5.81 22.79 -25.35
CA LEU A 478 -5.63 22.43 -23.93
C LEU A 478 -5.32 23.62 -23.01
N SER A 479 -5.18 24.84 -23.55
CA SER A 479 -4.85 26.04 -22.75
C SER A 479 -5.82 26.26 -21.59
N GLN A 480 -7.12 26.04 -21.84
CA GLN A 480 -8.16 26.20 -20.83
C GLN A 480 -8.03 25.20 -19.68
N VAL A 481 -7.51 23.98 -19.95
CA VAL A 481 -7.30 22.94 -18.93
C VAL A 481 -6.16 23.35 -18.02
N PHE A 482 -5.03 23.78 -18.59
CA PHE A 482 -3.88 24.23 -17.81
C PHE A 482 -4.18 25.51 -17.02
N GLU A 483 -4.88 26.48 -17.59
CA GLU A 483 -5.31 27.70 -16.88
C GLU A 483 -6.22 27.39 -15.68
N PHE A 484 -7.04 26.33 -15.77
CA PHE A 484 -7.86 25.90 -14.63
C PHE A 484 -7.02 25.31 -13.50
N LEU A 485 -5.90 24.64 -13.82
CA LEU A 485 -5.03 23.99 -12.84
C LEU A 485 -4.15 24.97 -12.05
N ASP A 486 -4.07 26.25 -12.40
CA ASP A 486 -3.16 27.20 -11.71
C ASP A 486 -3.71 27.80 -10.40
N LYS A 487 -4.89 27.36 -9.93
CA LYS A 487 -5.67 28.14 -8.93
C LYS A 487 -5.61 27.68 -7.46
N THR A 488 -5.27 26.42 -7.13
CA THR A 488 -5.48 25.86 -5.76
C THR A 488 -4.50 24.74 -5.35
N ASN A 489 -4.43 24.42 -4.05
CA ASN A 489 -3.65 23.30 -3.51
C ASN A 489 -4.10 21.94 -4.05
N LEU A 490 -5.40 21.73 -4.28
CA LEU A 490 -5.88 20.50 -4.90
C LEU A 490 -5.36 20.37 -6.33
N ASN A 491 -5.30 21.48 -7.07
CA ASN A 491 -4.74 21.44 -8.42
C ASN A 491 -3.26 21.05 -8.41
N LYS A 492 -2.48 21.44 -7.39
CA LYS A 492 -1.10 20.94 -7.19
C LYS A 492 -1.07 19.40 -7.15
N ILE A 493 -2.00 18.78 -6.41
CA ILE A 493 -2.14 17.31 -6.34
C ILE A 493 -2.54 16.72 -7.68
N VAL A 494 -3.44 17.36 -8.40
CA VAL A 494 -3.84 16.93 -9.74
C VAL A 494 -2.68 17.02 -10.73
N LYS A 495 -1.87 18.09 -10.68
CA LYS A 495 -0.64 18.24 -11.49
C LYS A 495 0.38 17.15 -11.15
N ILE A 496 0.62 16.88 -9.86
CA ILE A 496 1.45 15.76 -9.40
C ILE A 496 0.93 14.44 -9.96
N TYR A 497 -0.39 14.20 -9.91
CA TYR A 497 -0.98 12.98 -10.44
C TYR A 497 -0.82 12.84 -11.97
N ILE A 498 -0.97 13.93 -12.73
CA ILE A 498 -0.70 13.97 -14.17
C ILE A 498 0.76 13.55 -14.44
N LEU A 499 1.70 14.15 -13.72
CA LEU A 499 3.12 13.83 -13.82
C LEU A 499 3.42 12.38 -13.40
N ARG A 500 2.76 11.86 -12.35
CA ARG A 500 2.86 10.45 -11.93
C ARG A 500 2.39 9.51 -13.03
N VAL A 501 1.25 9.77 -13.64
CA VAL A 501 0.73 8.94 -14.75
C VAL A 501 1.69 8.98 -15.93
N LEU A 502 2.19 10.16 -16.31
CA LEU A 502 3.19 10.28 -17.36
C LEU A 502 4.46 9.50 -17.02
N ASN A 503 4.96 9.61 -15.80
CA ASN A 503 6.17 8.92 -15.35
C ASN A 503 5.99 7.40 -15.27
N LYS A 504 5.00 6.92 -14.51
CA LYS A 504 4.86 5.51 -14.13
C LYS A 504 4.17 4.65 -15.17
N ILE A 505 3.24 5.22 -15.93
CA ILE A 505 2.37 4.45 -16.82
C ILE A 505 2.76 4.65 -18.28
N ILE A 506 3.02 5.89 -18.71
CA ILE A 506 3.19 6.22 -20.14
C ILE A 506 4.67 6.20 -20.56
N ILE A 507 5.53 6.99 -19.92
CA ILE A 507 6.94 7.18 -20.29
C ILE A 507 7.83 6.12 -19.63
N LYS A 508 7.51 5.72 -18.39
CA LYS A 508 8.19 4.68 -17.59
C LYS A 508 9.66 4.94 -17.24
N ASP A 509 10.17 6.14 -17.52
CA ASP A 509 11.52 6.58 -17.16
C ASP A 509 11.51 8.07 -16.76
N TYR A 510 12.11 8.36 -15.60
CA TYR A 510 12.12 9.72 -15.05
C TYR A 510 13.01 10.68 -15.85
N SER A 511 14.13 10.21 -16.41
CA SER A 511 15.02 11.05 -17.22
C SER A 511 14.33 11.48 -18.51
N ASP A 512 13.62 10.57 -19.16
CA ASP A 512 12.83 10.86 -20.35
C ASP A 512 11.59 11.70 -20.03
N LEU A 513 10.98 11.51 -18.86
CA LEU A 513 9.94 12.41 -18.34
C LEU A 513 10.47 13.85 -18.22
N LEU A 514 11.66 14.06 -17.64
CA LEU A 514 12.25 15.39 -17.53
C LEU A 514 12.46 16.04 -18.89
N LYS A 515 12.94 15.28 -19.89
CA LYS A 515 13.05 15.78 -21.28
C LYS A 515 11.68 16.15 -21.85
N PHE A 516 10.67 15.33 -21.60
CA PHE A 516 9.29 15.58 -22.04
C PHE A 516 8.70 16.83 -21.40
N ILE A 517 8.82 16.98 -20.08
CA ILE A 517 8.41 18.14 -19.29
C ILE A 517 9.04 19.42 -19.85
N ASN A 518 10.36 19.41 -20.06
CA ASN A 518 11.08 20.56 -20.60
C ASN A 518 10.66 20.89 -22.03
N LYS A 519 10.48 19.88 -22.89
CA LYS A 519 10.02 20.08 -24.28
C LYS A 519 8.61 20.65 -24.36
N LYS A 520 7.71 20.24 -23.46
CA LYS A 520 6.31 20.65 -23.43
C LYS A 520 6.02 21.81 -22.48
N GLN A 521 7.02 22.25 -21.71
CA GLN A 521 6.90 23.27 -20.66
C GLN A 521 5.79 22.93 -19.63
N LEU A 522 5.64 21.65 -19.30
CA LEU A 522 4.57 21.16 -18.42
C LEU A 522 4.93 21.42 -16.95
N PHE A 523 4.20 22.31 -16.29
CA PHE A 523 4.32 22.57 -14.84
C PHE A 523 5.74 22.94 -14.35
N ILE A 524 6.61 23.39 -15.25
CA ILE A 524 7.98 23.79 -14.94
C ILE A 524 8.07 25.01 -14.01
N ASN A 525 6.96 25.74 -13.86
CA ASN A 525 6.82 26.88 -12.95
C ASN A 525 6.04 26.51 -11.67
N ASP A 526 5.67 25.24 -11.50
CA ASP A 526 4.91 24.77 -10.35
C ASP A 526 5.75 23.86 -9.43
N PHE A 527 6.73 23.15 -10.00
CA PHE A 527 7.56 22.20 -9.27
C PHE A 527 9.04 22.35 -9.60
N ASP A 528 9.87 22.15 -8.58
CA ASP A 528 11.31 22.03 -8.76
C ASP A 528 11.69 20.61 -9.17
N PHE A 529 12.12 20.46 -10.43
CA PHE A 529 12.60 19.21 -11.02
C PHE A 529 14.12 19.04 -10.92
N SER A 530 14.84 19.96 -10.30
CA SER A 530 16.27 19.80 -10.09
C SER A 530 16.52 18.63 -9.13
N GLU A 531 17.14 17.55 -9.64
CA GLU A 531 17.45 16.40 -8.80
C GLU A 531 18.45 16.80 -7.70
N LYS A 532 18.36 16.11 -6.56
CA LYS A 532 19.32 16.24 -5.45
C LYS A 532 20.74 16.12 -6.01
N SER A 533 21.51 17.21 -5.93
CA SER A 533 22.95 17.08 -5.98
C SER A 533 23.38 16.29 -4.75
N ASN A 534 24.26 15.30 -4.93
CA ASN A 534 25.03 14.79 -3.81
C ASN A 534 25.69 15.98 -3.11
N PHE A 535 25.68 15.98 -1.77
CA PHE A 535 26.35 17.04 -1.03
C PHE A 535 27.81 17.13 -1.51
N GLY A 536 28.25 18.33 -1.91
CA GLY A 536 29.64 18.57 -2.33
C GLY A 536 30.66 18.47 -1.20
N LEU A 537 30.20 18.30 0.04
CA LEU A 537 30.96 18.33 1.27
C LEU A 537 31.35 16.92 1.74
N ASN A 538 32.55 16.77 2.33
CA ASN A 538 32.96 15.50 2.92
C ASN A 538 32.19 15.22 4.23
N HIS A 539 31.83 16.29 4.95
CA HIS A 539 31.00 16.27 6.15
C HIS A 539 29.89 17.32 6.06
N LEU A 540 28.66 16.94 6.40
CA LEU A 540 27.56 17.90 6.52
C LEU A 540 27.85 18.92 7.62
N PHE A 541 27.41 20.16 7.41
CA PHE A 541 27.31 21.15 8.47
C PHE A 541 26.17 20.71 9.39
N LEU A 542 26.51 20.06 10.51
CA LEU A 542 25.54 19.57 11.48
C LEU A 542 26.16 19.65 12.87
N GLN A 543 25.68 20.61 13.66
CA GLN A 543 26.25 20.92 14.97
C GLN A 543 25.80 19.92 16.04
N GLU A 544 26.59 19.74 17.08
CA GLU A 544 26.21 18.93 18.25
C GLU A 544 24.85 19.36 18.82
N GLY A 545 23.93 18.40 18.94
CA GLY A 545 22.58 18.61 19.47
C GLY A 545 21.58 19.26 18.51
N SER A 546 21.96 19.55 17.25
CA SER A 546 21.08 20.24 16.29
C SER A 546 20.27 19.32 15.37
N PHE A 547 20.47 18.01 15.42
CA PHE A 547 19.93 17.05 14.45
C PHE A 547 18.40 17.11 14.28
N GLU A 548 17.63 17.03 15.38
CA GLU A 548 16.17 17.06 15.30
C GLU A 548 15.64 18.39 14.74
N LEU A 549 16.27 19.50 15.13
CA LEU A 549 15.92 20.82 14.63
C LEU A 549 16.26 20.98 13.15
N TYR A 550 17.42 20.48 12.72
CA TYR A 550 17.84 20.45 11.33
C TYR A 550 16.88 19.60 10.48
N LYS A 551 16.46 18.43 10.98
CA LYS A 551 15.51 17.56 10.29
C LYS A 551 14.18 18.27 10.08
N LYS A 552 13.65 18.93 11.11
CA LYS A 552 12.41 19.70 11.01
C LYS A 552 12.53 20.89 10.04
N PHE A 553 13.65 21.63 10.06
CA PHE A 553 13.90 22.66 9.05
C PHE A 553 14.02 22.09 7.63
N SER A 554 14.68 20.94 7.46
CA SER A 554 14.80 20.25 6.18
C SER A 554 13.44 19.82 5.63
N GLU A 555 12.54 19.31 6.47
CA GLU A 555 11.15 18.98 6.10
C GLU A 555 10.44 20.20 5.52
N LEU A 556 10.31 21.27 6.31
CA LEU A 556 9.66 22.52 5.91
C LEU A 556 10.29 23.14 4.66
N TYR A 557 11.62 23.13 4.59
CA TYR A 557 12.35 23.63 3.43
C TYR A 557 12.08 22.80 2.16
N ASN A 558 12.11 21.48 2.23
CA ASN A 558 11.86 20.63 1.06
C ASN A 558 10.42 20.78 0.56
N ILE A 559 9.46 20.95 1.47
CA ILE A 559 8.05 21.24 1.13
C ILE A 559 7.95 22.53 0.32
N ASN A 560 8.58 23.62 0.80
CA ASN A 560 8.62 24.90 0.09
C ASN A 560 9.38 24.80 -1.24
N LYS A 561 10.49 24.04 -1.28
CA LYS A 561 11.27 23.80 -2.50
C LYS A 561 10.47 23.07 -3.58
N VAL A 562 9.72 22.03 -3.22
CA VAL A 562 8.81 21.34 -4.16
C VAL A 562 7.77 22.30 -4.73
N ALA A 563 7.33 23.30 -3.97
CA ALA A 563 6.42 24.35 -4.43
C ALA A 563 7.12 25.53 -5.12
N GLU A 564 8.37 25.37 -5.56
CA GLU A 564 9.23 26.44 -6.12
C GLU A 564 9.25 27.73 -5.28
N PHE A 565 9.19 27.59 -3.95
CA PHE A 565 9.18 28.69 -2.99
C PHE A 565 8.00 29.68 -3.15
N GLN A 566 6.90 29.26 -3.78
CA GLN A 566 5.71 30.09 -3.95
C GLN A 566 4.89 30.25 -2.66
N ASN A 567 5.13 29.41 -1.66
CA ASN A 567 4.39 29.44 -0.39
C ASN A 567 4.91 30.56 0.52
N LYS A 568 4.46 31.79 0.26
CA LYS A 568 4.96 33.01 0.94
C LYS A 568 4.65 33.10 2.44
N ASN A 569 3.76 32.26 2.96
CA ASN A 569 3.25 32.31 4.33
C ASN A 569 3.43 30.98 5.09
N ASP A 570 4.64 30.40 5.07
CA ASP A 570 4.94 29.27 5.96
C ASP A 570 5.07 29.76 7.41
N HIS A 571 3.94 29.80 8.12
CA HIS A 571 3.88 30.24 9.51
C HIS A 571 4.81 29.41 10.40
N GLU A 572 4.91 28.11 10.15
CA GLU A 572 5.67 27.19 11.00
C GLU A 572 7.17 27.42 10.86
N LEU A 573 7.68 27.59 9.63
CA LEU A 573 9.08 27.94 9.43
C LEU A 573 9.42 29.30 10.05
N ASN A 574 8.53 30.30 9.89
CA ASN A 574 8.74 31.63 10.44
C ASN A 574 8.67 31.67 11.98
N GLU A 575 7.87 30.81 12.61
CA GLU A 575 7.85 30.66 14.08
C GLU A 575 9.10 29.97 14.61
N MET A 576 9.59 28.96 13.88
CA MET A 576 10.79 28.23 14.26
C MET A 576 12.06 29.05 14.06
N LEU A 577 12.12 29.85 13.00
CA LEU A 577 13.29 30.63 12.67
C LEU A 577 13.40 31.87 13.58
N ASN A 578 14.35 31.83 14.50
CA ASN A 578 14.74 32.95 15.35
C ASN A 578 16.28 33.06 15.43
N LYS A 579 16.79 33.97 16.28
CA LYS A 579 18.24 34.18 16.41
C LYS A 579 19.00 32.94 16.91
N ASP A 580 18.38 32.13 17.77
CA ASP A 580 18.99 30.92 18.33
C ASP A 580 19.05 29.78 17.31
N THR A 581 18.09 29.73 16.39
CA THR A 581 17.99 28.67 15.37
C THR A 581 18.59 29.05 14.02
N LEU A 582 18.98 30.31 13.83
CA LEU A 582 19.52 30.86 12.57
C LEU A 582 20.71 30.05 12.05
N LEU A 583 21.62 29.62 12.93
CA LEU A 583 22.80 28.85 12.51
C LEU A 583 22.44 27.47 11.94
N VAL A 584 21.38 26.84 12.46
CA VAL A 584 20.90 25.54 11.96
C VAL A 584 20.24 25.73 10.60
N PHE A 585 19.48 26.82 10.41
CA PHE A 585 18.92 27.16 9.11
C PHE A 585 20.01 27.52 8.09
N TYR A 586 21.05 28.26 8.49
CA TYR A 586 22.23 28.52 7.67
C TYR A 586 22.90 27.21 7.23
N ASP A 587 23.13 26.29 8.16
CA ASP A 587 23.70 24.97 7.89
C ASP A 587 22.87 24.19 6.86
N LEU A 588 21.54 24.24 6.96
CA LEU A 588 20.64 23.63 5.98
C LEU A 588 20.85 24.20 4.57
N ILE A 589 20.89 25.52 4.41
CA ILE A 589 21.06 26.16 3.10
C ILE A 589 22.43 25.84 2.51
N ILE A 590 23.50 25.87 3.32
CA ILE A 590 24.83 25.47 2.85
C ILE A 590 24.83 24.02 2.37
N ASN A 591 24.29 23.10 3.19
CA ASN A 591 24.23 21.70 2.82
C ASN A 591 23.37 21.50 1.55
N LYS A 592 22.12 21.98 1.53
CA LYS A 592 21.15 21.66 0.47
C LYS A 592 21.40 22.39 -0.85
N GLU A 593 21.90 23.63 -0.81
CA GLU A 593 21.93 24.50 -1.98
C GLU A 593 23.36 24.84 -2.39
N ILE A 594 24.15 25.41 -1.48
CA ILE A 594 25.47 25.95 -1.84
C ILE A 594 26.50 24.84 -2.09
N SER A 595 26.42 23.71 -1.36
CA SER A 595 27.35 22.60 -1.54
C SER A 595 27.30 21.98 -2.94
N SER A 596 26.18 22.14 -3.65
CA SER A 596 25.99 21.63 -5.01
C SER A 596 26.90 22.31 -6.05
N PHE A 597 27.41 23.51 -5.75
CA PHE A 597 28.12 24.35 -6.73
C PHE A 597 29.42 23.73 -7.24
N ILE A 598 30.11 22.96 -6.40
CA ILE A 598 31.35 22.27 -6.81
C ILE A 598 31.07 21.16 -7.83
N GLN A 599 29.91 20.49 -7.71
CA GLN A 599 29.55 19.36 -8.56
C GLN A 599 28.71 19.77 -9.77
N SER A 600 28.13 20.98 -9.76
CA SER A 600 27.21 21.44 -10.78
C SER A 600 27.92 21.89 -12.07
N GLU A 601 27.49 21.35 -13.21
CA GLU A 601 27.95 21.80 -14.52
C GLU A 601 27.45 23.21 -14.87
N LYS A 602 26.25 23.61 -14.43
CA LYS A 602 25.58 24.87 -14.82
C LYS A 602 24.83 25.55 -13.66
N PHE A 603 24.91 26.88 -13.60
CA PHE A 603 24.12 27.69 -12.68
C PHE A 603 22.69 27.90 -13.20
N ASN A 604 21.67 27.46 -12.45
CA ASN A 604 20.27 27.63 -12.82
C ASN A 604 19.75 28.99 -12.35
N GLU A 605 19.86 30.02 -13.20
CA GLU A 605 19.48 31.39 -12.85
C GLU A 605 18.03 31.52 -12.37
N SER A 606 17.08 30.84 -13.02
CA SER A 606 15.65 30.92 -12.68
C SER A 606 15.39 30.41 -11.26
N TYR A 607 15.98 29.27 -10.93
CA TYR A 607 15.87 28.66 -9.61
C TYR A 607 16.49 29.53 -8.52
N TYR A 608 17.74 29.98 -8.70
CA TYR A 608 18.45 30.75 -7.68
C TYR A 608 17.83 32.14 -7.46
N LYS A 609 17.19 32.75 -8.47
CA LYS A 609 16.39 33.96 -8.25
C LYS A 609 15.24 33.71 -7.27
N LYS A 610 14.47 32.63 -7.48
CA LYS A 610 13.35 32.26 -6.60
C LYS A 610 13.84 31.96 -5.18
N LEU A 611 14.90 31.15 -5.06
CA LEU A 611 15.51 30.80 -3.78
C LEU A 611 16.00 32.05 -3.02
N CYS A 612 16.78 32.92 -3.66
CA CYS A 612 17.32 34.12 -3.03
C CYS A 612 16.22 35.09 -2.58
N CYS A 613 15.15 35.27 -3.38
CA CYS A 613 13.99 36.04 -2.96
C CYS A 613 13.34 35.45 -1.70
N TYR A 614 13.10 34.14 -1.68
CA TYR A 614 12.53 33.44 -0.54
C TYR A 614 13.40 33.55 0.72
N LEU A 615 14.72 33.34 0.59
CA LEU A 615 15.67 33.45 1.69
C LEU A 615 15.73 34.88 2.24
N THR A 616 15.72 35.89 1.37
CA THR A 616 15.71 37.30 1.76
C THR A 616 14.42 37.66 2.50
N GLU A 617 13.25 37.29 1.97
CA GLU A 617 11.95 37.52 2.62
C GLU A 617 11.88 36.84 4.00
N THR A 618 12.46 35.65 4.12
CA THR A 618 12.51 34.88 5.38
C THR A 618 13.42 35.55 6.41
N LEU A 619 14.61 36.00 6.00
CA LEU A 619 15.57 36.65 6.90
C LEU A 619 15.15 38.06 7.34
N CYS A 620 14.47 38.82 6.50
CA CYS A 620 14.01 40.18 6.84
C CYS A 620 13.12 40.23 8.10
N LYS A 621 12.59 39.08 8.55
CA LYS A 621 11.76 38.98 9.76
C LYS A 621 12.57 38.88 11.05
N LEU A 622 13.88 38.61 10.99
CA LEU A 622 14.71 38.26 12.15
C LEU A 622 15.33 39.43 12.93
N ASN A 623 15.16 40.68 12.48
CA ASN A 623 15.79 41.87 13.08
C ASN A 623 17.28 41.65 13.41
N LEU A 624 18.06 41.31 12.38
CA LEU A 624 19.48 40.99 12.50
C LEU A 624 20.34 42.27 12.50
N PRO A 625 21.52 42.26 13.15
CA PRO A 625 22.49 43.34 12.98
C PRO A 625 22.89 43.51 11.51
N THR A 626 23.11 44.75 11.06
CA THR A 626 23.51 45.04 9.68
C THR A 626 24.71 44.24 9.19
N PRO A 627 25.78 44.03 9.99
CA PRO A 627 26.88 43.15 9.58
C PRO A 627 26.42 41.72 9.30
N SER A 628 25.57 41.14 10.15
CA SER A 628 25.03 39.79 9.95
C SER A 628 24.17 39.68 8.69
N GLU A 629 23.33 40.68 8.41
CA GLU A 629 22.54 40.73 7.16
C GLU A 629 23.43 40.77 5.94
N ASN A 630 24.49 41.60 5.97
CA ASN A 630 25.43 41.72 4.87
C ASN A 630 26.22 40.43 4.63
N ILE A 631 26.60 39.71 5.69
CA ILE A 631 27.24 38.38 5.57
C ILE A 631 26.30 37.37 4.92
N LEU A 632 25.04 37.30 5.37
CA LEU A 632 24.06 36.36 4.81
C LEU A 632 23.75 36.67 3.35
N LYS A 633 23.67 37.96 2.97
CA LYS A 633 23.47 38.40 1.57
C LYS A 633 24.54 37.87 0.62
N ILE A 634 25.75 37.53 1.08
CA ILE A 634 26.78 36.95 0.22
C ILE A 634 26.24 35.75 -0.56
N TYR A 635 25.44 34.90 0.10
CA TYR A 635 24.85 33.70 -0.50
C TYR A 635 23.33 33.77 -0.68
N TYR A 636 22.65 34.71 -0.04
CA TYR A 636 21.18 34.78 -0.05
C TYR A 636 20.65 35.85 -1.02
N ASP A 637 21.52 36.78 -1.48
CA ASP A 637 21.21 37.70 -2.57
C ASP A 637 21.62 37.09 -3.91
N TYR A 638 20.77 37.26 -4.93
CA TYR A 638 20.99 36.63 -6.24
C TYR A 638 22.23 37.17 -6.96
N ASP A 639 22.41 38.50 -6.98
CA ASP A 639 23.50 39.13 -7.71
C ASP A 639 24.84 38.77 -7.06
N SER A 640 24.87 38.80 -5.71
CA SER A 640 26.03 38.34 -4.94
C SER A 640 26.33 36.86 -5.17
N LEU A 641 25.33 35.98 -5.02
CA LEU A 641 25.49 34.52 -5.19
C LEU A 641 25.97 34.16 -6.61
N SER A 642 25.40 34.81 -7.62
CA SER A 642 25.79 34.62 -9.02
C SER A 642 27.25 35.01 -9.27
N SER A 643 27.71 36.10 -8.64
CA SER A 643 29.10 36.53 -8.72
C SER A 643 30.09 35.57 -8.03
N GLU A 644 29.66 34.95 -6.91
CA GLU A 644 30.49 34.00 -6.15
C GLU A 644 30.50 32.59 -6.76
N TYR A 645 29.49 32.21 -7.56
CA TYR A 645 29.37 30.87 -8.15
C TYR A 645 30.65 30.39 -8.84
N ASN A 646 31.24 31.21 -9.71
CA ASN A 646 32.46 30.85 -10.44
C ASN A 646 33.68 30.72 -9.52
N THR A 647 33.74 31.50 -8.44
CA THR A 647 34.80 31.37 -7.45
C THR A 647 34.66 30.06 -6.69
N ILE A 648 33.45 29.75 -6.19
CA ILE A 648 33.17 28.51 -5.45
C ILE A 648 33.41 27.27 -6.30
N LYS A 649 32.94 27.26 -7.55
CA LYS A 649 33.09 26.13 -8.48
C LYS A 649 34.54 25.72 -8.72
N ASN A 650 35.47 26.68 -8.67
CA ASN A 650 36.89 26.45 -8.94
C ASN A 650 37.69 26.04 -7.69
N LEU A 651 37.06 25.97 -6.52
CA LEU A 651 37.72 25.53 -5.28
C LEU A 651 37.79 24.00 -5.22
N SER A 652 38.83 23.47 -4.58
CA SER A 652 38.82 22.09 -4.11
C SER A 652 37.80 21.89 -2.96
N ASN A 653 37.36 20.66 -2.72
CA ASN A 653 36.41 20.36 -1.62
C ASN A 653 36.91 20.89 -0.26
N THR A 654 38.20 20.77 0.02
CA THR A 654 38.80 21.25 1.27
C THR A 654 38.77 22.78 1.35
N GLU A 655 39.11 23.48 0.27
CA GLU A 655 39.07 24.95 0.23
C GLU A 655 37.64 25.49 0.36
N PHE A 656 36.67 24.78 -0.21
CA PHE A 656 35.26 25.09 -0.03
C PHE A 656 34.80 24.88 1.41
N GLU A 657 35.18 23.77 2.05
CA GLU A 657 34.90 23.55 3.48
C GLU A 657 35.48 24.68 4.33
N VAL A 658 36.75 25.04 4.11
CA VAL A 658 37.42 26.16 4.78
C VAL A 658 36.62 27.46 4.59
N LEU A 659 36.22 27.77 3.36
CA LEU A 659 35.43 28.96 3.04
C LEU A 659 34.08 28.98 3.79
N MET A 660 33.36 27.86 3.81
CA MET A 660 32.05 27.77 4.46
C MET A 660 32.14 27.88 5.99
N TYR A 661 33.14 27.24 6.62
CA TYR A 661 33.38 27.41 8.06
C TYR A 661 33.85 28.82 8.40
N ALA A 662 34.64 29.46 7.54
CA ALA A 662 35.05 30.84 7.73
C ALA A 662 33.84 31.79 7.70
N ASN A 663 32.97 31.65 6.71
CA ASN A 663 31.74 32.45 6.66
C ASN A 663 30.86 32.21 7.90
N LYS A 664 30.73 30.96 8.36
CA LYS A 664 29.97 30.61 9.57
C LYS A 664 30.52 31.26 10.83
N PHE A 665 31.84 31.22 11.07
CA PHE A 665 32.43 31.88 12.24
C PHE A 665 32.36 33.40 12.17
N ALA A 666 32.44 33.99 10.97
CA ALA A 666 32.19 35.42 10.80
C ALA A 666 30.72 35.77 11.08
N LEU A 667 29.76 34.95 10.63
CA LEU A 667 28.34 35.13 10.96
C LEU A 667 28.13 35.08 12.49
N ILE A 668 28.68 34.06 13.17
CA ILE A 668 28.64 33.96 14.64
C ILE A 668 29.20 35.22 15.31
N SER A 669 30.36 35.68 14.83
CA SER A 669 31.04 36.87 15.36
C SER A 669 30.22 38.15 15.14
N SER A 670 29.53 38.27 14.00
CA SER A 670 28.69 39.43 13.66
C SER A 670 27.42 39.53 14.51
N LEU A 671 26.98 38.41 15.09
CA LEU A 671 25.81 38.32 15.98
C LEU A 671 26.17 38.64 17.44
N SER A 672 27.45 38.88 17.74
CA SER A 672 27.90 39.27 19.09
C SER A 672 27.26 40.57 19.56
N LYS A 673 27.26 40.78 20.87
CA LYS A 673 26.70 41.99 21.46
C LYS A 673 27.48 43.23 20.97
N PRO A 674 26.81 44.37 20.76
CA PRO A 674 27.48 45.61 20.37
C PRO A 674 28.55 46.02 21.39
N ASN A 675 29.63 46.65 20.90
CA ASN A 675 30.77 47.12 21.70
C ASN A 675 31.53 45.97 22.39
N THR A 676 31.71 44.85 21.72
CA THR A 676 32.56 43.73 22.14
C THR A 676 33.65 43.50 21.10
N PHE A 677 34.66 42.66 21.43
CA PHE A 677 35.75 42.37 20.51
C PHE A 677 35.24 41.94 19.11
N TYR A 678 34.31 40.98 19.06
CA TYR A 678 33.83 40.42 17.79
C TYR A 678 32.94 41.38 16.99
N SER A 679 32.17 42.24 17.65
CA SER A 679 31.39 43.29 16.97
C SER A 679 32.30 44.39 16.40
N ASP A 680 33.42 44.66 17.08
CA ASP A 680 34.35 45.73 16.70
C ASP A 680 35.26 45.30 15.54
N ILE A 681 35.56 44.00 15.41
CA ILE A 681 36.34 43.49 14.28
C ILE A 681 35.52 43.27 13.01
N ILE A 682 34.22 42.92 13.10
CA ILE A 682 33.35 42.88 11.90
C ILE A 682 32.68 44.24 11.75
N SER A 683 33.46 45.23 11.33
CA SER A 683 32.99 46.60 11.17
C SER A 683 33.79 47.40 10.14
N ASP A 684 33.19 48.45 9.62
CA ASP A 684 33.81 49.43 8.71
C ASP A 684 35.05 50.12 9.32
N ASN A 685 35.23 50.04 10.65
CA ASN A 685 36.34 50.64 11.40
C ASN A 685 37.35 49.61 11.93
N VAL A 686 37.31 48.37 11.43
CA VAL A 686 38.15 47.24 11.89
C VAL A 686 39.64 47.58 12.00
N VAL A 687 40.23 48.29 11.03
CA VAL A 687 41.66 48.65 11.06
C VAL A 687 41.99 49.59 12.22
N GLU A 688 41.08 50.52 12.55
CA GLU A 688 41.24 51.45 13.67
C GLU A 688 41.05 50.72 15.00
N ASN A 689 40.00 49.91 15.09
CA ASN A 689 39.65 49.15 16.30
C ASN A 689 40.78 48.19 16.69
N LEU A 690 41.33 47.44 15.73
CA LEU A 690 42.34 46.44 16.00
C LEU A 690 43.64 46.99 16.59
N LYS A 691 43.98 48.27 16.38
CA LYS A 691 45.22 48.87 16.93
C LYS A 691 45.28 48.82 18.46
N ASN A 692 44.13 48.86 19.13
CA ASN A 692 44.03 49.01 20.59
C ASN A 692 43.45 47.76 21.29
N LEU A 693 43.17 46.69 20.55
CA LEU A 693 42.55 45.48 21.09
C LEU A 693 43.56 44.34 21.23
N TYR A 694 43.38 43.53 22.26
CA TYR A 694 44.09 42.27 22.47
C TYR A 694 43.37 41.15 21.73
N ILE A 695 43.97 40.67 20.65
CA ILE A 695 43.37 39.66 19.76
C ILE A 695 43.43 38.27 20.42
N PRO A 696 42.31 37.53 20.57
CA PRO A 696 42.30 36.13 20.97
C PRO A 696 43.07 35.27 19.98
N GLY A 697 43.96 34.41 20.48
CA GLY A 697 44.92 33.69 19.65
C GLY A 697 45.95 34.62 19.00
N GLY A 698 46.09 35.87 19.45
CA GLY A 698 47.06 36.83 18.94
C GLY A 698 48.50 36.43 19.22
N GLU A 699 49.40 36.91 18.37
CA GLU A 699 50.82 36.56 18.40
C GLU A 699 51.57 37.14 19.61
N ILE A 700 52.62 36.43 20.07
CA ILE A 700 53.47 36.91 21.17
C ILE A 700 54.58 37.79 20.61
N TYR A 701 54.92 38.87 21.31
CA TYR A 701 55.91 39.85 20.82
C TYR A 701 57.33 39.24 20.63
N HIS A 702 57.65 38.17 21.36
CA HIS A 702 58.98 37.57 21.41
C HIS A 702 59.04 36.12 20.87
N THR A 703 58.12 35.69 19.99
CA THR A 703 58.04 34.28 19.50
C THR A 703 59.39 33.71 19.02
N LEU A 704 60.16 34.46 18.23
CA LEU A 704 61.45 33.99 17.71
C LEU A 704 62.50 33.81 18.81
N LEU A 705 62.46 34.67 19.83
CA LEU A 705 63.33 34.61 21.00
C LEU A 705 62.97 33.42 21.89
N VAL A 706 61.67 33.13 22.05
CA VAL A 706 61.16 31.95 22.76
C VAL A 706 61.67 30.67 22.10
N ASP A 707 61.50 30.55 20.78
CA ASP A 707 61.95 29.39 20.01
C ASP A 707 63.47 29.23 20.09
N SER A 708 64.20 30.33 19.96
CA SER A 708 65.67 30.35 20.01
C SER A 708 66.23 29.97 21.38
N ALA A 709 65.56 30.35 22.48
CA ALA A 709 65.99 29.95 23.81
C ALA A 709 65.76 28.47 24.10
N LYS A 710 64.65 27.89 23.62
CA LYS A 710 64.44 26.44 23.67
C LYS A 710 65.51 25.70 22.87
N GLU A 711 65.79 26.16 21.66
CA GLU A 711 66.84 25.60 20.80
C GLU A 711 68.19 25.60 21.52
N ILE A 712 68.55 26.72 22.16
CA ILE A 712 69.80 26.85 22.92
C ILE A 712 69.79 25.98 24.18
N GLN A 713 68.65 25.85 24.87
CA GLN A 713 68.53 24.98 26.05
C GLN A 713 68.68 23.50 25.68
N GLU A 714 67.99 23.03 24.65
CA GLU A 714 68.15 21.68 24.11
C GLU A 714 69.59 21.44 23.64
N TYR A 715 70.19 22.44 23.00
CA TYR A 715 71.57 22.39 22.56
C TYR A 715 72.55 22.19 23.73
N PHE A 716 72.39 22.94 24.82
CA PHE A 716 73.21 22.76 26.03
C PHE A 716 72.96 21.42 26.73
N ASN A 717 71.72 20.93 26.72
CA ASN A 717 71.38 19.64 27.30
C ASN A 717 71.97 18.45 26.51
N ASN A 718 72.08 18.57 25.18
CA ASN A 718 72.49 17.48 24.29
C ASN A 718 74.00 17.45 23.98
N ASN A 719 74.71 18.59 24.01
CA ASN A 719 76.10 18.70 23.55
C ASN A 719 77.11 18.90 24.70
N SER A 720 77.24 17.91 25.60
CA SER A 720 78.16 17.99 26.76
C SER A 720 79.66 17.94 26.44
N THR A 721 80.07 17.73 25.18
CA THR A 721 81.48 17.41 24.83
C THR A 721 82.13 18.33 23.78
N ARG A 722 81.41 19.26 23.14
CA ARG A 722 81.99 20.18 22.15
C ARG A 722 81.77 21.65 22.54
N LEU A 723 82.84 22.44 22.54
CA LEU A 723 82.83 23.88 22.87
C LEU A 723 82.34 24.69 21.67
N PHE A 724 81.05 25.03 21.67
CA PHE A 724 80.43 25.95 20.71
C PHE A 724 79.90 27.18 21.45
N GLY A 725 79.99 28.36 20.82
CA GLY A 725 79.39 29.58 21.37
C GLY A 725 77.94 29.70 20.91
N ALA A 726 76.98 29.74 21.84
CA ALA A 726 75.58 30.01 21.55
C ALA A 726 75.28 31.51 21.65
N TYR A 727 74.57 32.05 20.67
CA TYR A 727 74.27 33.48 20.58
C TYR A 727 72.81 33.70 20.20
N VAL A 728 72.28 34.85 20.61
CA VAL A 728 70.97 35.34 20.18
C VAL A 728 71.18 36.67 19.48
N CYS A 729 70.69 36.78 18.24
CA CYS A 729 70.66 38.02 17.48
C CYS A 729 69.66 39.02 18.10
N ASP A 730 69.84 40.31 17.86
CA ASP A 730 68.88 41.37 18.24
C ASP A 730 67.44 41.11 17.76
N CYS A 731 67.27 40.46 16.61
CA CYS A 731 65.96 40.03 16.12
C CYS A 731 65.36 38.80 16.86
N GLY A 732 66.08 38.26 17.84
CA GLY A 732 65.68 37.11 18.65
C GLY A 732 66.11 35.76 18.10
N LYS A 733 66.79 35.66 16.94
CA LYS A 733 67.20 34.38 16.34
C LYS A 733 68.50 33.84 16.97
N SER A 734 68.46 32.59 17.42
CA SER A 734 69.63 31.80 17.82
C SER A 734 70.59 31.56 16.66
N TYR A 735 71.89 31.55 16.95
CA TYR A 735 72.91 30.99 16.08
C TYR A 735 74.09 30.46 16.89
N TYR A 736 74.85 29.55 16.29
CA TYR A 736 75.95 28.84 16.95
C TYR A 736 77.24 29.04 16.17
N LEU A 737 78.36 29.20 16.88
CA LEU A 737 79.68 29.35 16.29
C LEU A 737 80.61 28.21 16.71
N GLU A 738 81.16 27.52 15.72
CA GLU A 738 82.12 26.42 15.86
C GLU A 738 83.57 26.91 15.91
N ASN A 739 84.41 26.20 16.70
CA ASN A 739 85.84 26.48 16.92
C ASN A 739 86.12 27.88 17.51
N CYS A 740 86.94 27.97 18.56
CA CYS A 740 87.21 29.17 19.39
C CYS A 740 85.97 29.88 20.01
N THR A 741 84.74 29.45 19.70
CA THR A 741 83.45 30.02 20.15
C THR A 741 83.20 31.47 19.74
N GLN A 742 84.03 32.02 18.86
CA GLN A 742 84.05 33.43 18.46
C GLN A 742 84.05 33.56 16.93
N PRO A 743 83.41 34.60 16.36
CA PRO A 743 83.27 34.70 14.91
C PRO A 743 84.57 35.13 14.23
N GLY A 744 85.20 34.23 13.46
CA GLY A 744 86.44 34.52 12.73
C GLY A 744 86.29 35.42 11.49
N GLY A 745 85.06 35.76 11.08
CA GLY A 745 84.78 36.59 9.90
C GLY A 745 83.39 37.25 9.97
N ILE A 746 83.04 38.02 8.94
CA ILE A 746 81.76 38.75 8.85
C ILE A 746 80.63 37.82 8.42
N PHE A 747 79.64 37.63 9.29
CA PHE A 747 78.42 36.86 9.01
C PHE A 747 77.19 37.77 9.11
N ILE A 748 76.11 37.38 8.42
CA ILE A 748 74.83 38.07 8.41
C ILE A 748 73.77 37.15 9.04
N CYS A 749 72.91 37.72 9.89
CA CYS A 749 71.77 36.98 10.44
C CYS A 749 70.85 36.51 9.31
N THR A 750 70.54 35.22 9.28
CA THR A 750 69.64 34.64 8.28
C THR A 750 68.22 35.21 8.38
N ASN A 751 67.82 35.70 9.55
CA ASN A 751 66.49 36.28 9.81
C ASN A 751 66.43 37.79 9.51
N CYS A 752 67.09 38.65 10.32
CA CYS A 752 66.97 40.12 10.14
C CYS A 752 67.90 40.72 9.09
N LYS A 753 68.75 39.91 8.43
CA LYS A 753 69.71 40.33 7.41
C LYS A 753 70.73 41.38 7.88
N GLN A 754 70.85 41.60 9.18
CA GLN A 754 71.89 42.46 9.76
C GLN A 754 73.16 41.67 10.07
N TYR A 755 74.31 42.36 10.11
CA TYR A 755 75.59 41.75 10.45
C TYR A 755 75.64 41.26 11.90
N ILE A 756 76.06 40.01 12.12
CA ILE A 756 76.17 39.36 13.44
C ILE A 756 77.63 39.27 13.94
N SER A 757 78.62 39.59 13.11
CA SER A 757 80.03 39.58 13.53
C SER A 757 80.91 40.51 12.70
N GLY A 758 81.99 41.01 13.31
CA GLY A 758 83.03 41.79 12.67
C GLY A 758 84.31 41.00 12.42
N ASN A 759 85.38 41.69 12.04
CA ASN A 759 86.72 41.10 11.91
C ASN A 759 87.35 40.85 13.31
N ASN A 760 88.31 39.93 13.39
CA ASN A 760 89.12 39.64 14.58
C ASN A 760 88.36 39.10 15.81
N HIS A 761 87.40 38.18 15.63
CA HIS A 761 86.69 37.53 16.75
C HIS A 761 85.82 38.46 17.61
N ILE A 762 85.43 39.63 17.08
CA ILE A 762 84.61 40.63 17.77
C ILE A 762 83.14 40.56 17.30
N LEU A 763 82.22 40.53 18.25
CA LEU A 763 80.78 40.69 17.99
C LEU A 763 80.43 42.14 17.74
N ILE A 764 79.51 42.40 16.82
CA ILE A 764 78.98 43.75 16.60
C ILE A 764 78.06 44.10 17.78
N PRO A 765 78.36 45.18 18.53
CA PRO A 765 77.53 45.59 19.66
C PRO A 765 76.18 46.10 19.14
N ARG A 766 75.11 45.39 19.48
CA ARG A 766 73.72 45.78 19.23
C ARG A 766 72.87 45.40 20.43
N GLU A 767 71.88 46.22 20.74
CA GLU A 767 70.94 45.93 21.83
C GLU A 767 70.18 44.64 21.53
N GLY A 768 70.14 43.70 22.49
CA GLY A 768 69.55 42.37 22.31
C GLY A 768 70.41 41.34 21.56
N HIS A 769 71.57 41.72 21.01
CA HIS A 769 72.51 40.80 20.37
C HIS A 769 73.59 40.36 21.37
N MET A 770 73.52 39.12 21.85
CA MET A 770 74.34 38.69 22.98
C MET A 770 74.69 37.21 23.00
N ARG A 771 75.77 36.85 23.71
CA ARG A 771 76.13 35.46 23.97
C ARG A 771 75.24 34.88 25.07
N ILE A 772 74.84 33.63 24.90
CA ILE A 772 74.16 32.86 25.93
C ILE A 772 75.15 31.86 26.51
N TYR A 773 75.29 31.86 27.83
CA TYR A 773 76.19 30.99 28.58
C TYR A 773 75.41 29.88 29.27
N SER A 774 75.93 28.66 29.23
CA SER A 774 75.33 27.51 29.90
C SER A 774 75.38 27.64 31.44
N ASN A 775 76.47 28.20 31.97
CA ASN A 775 76.67 28.41 33.41
C ASN A 775 77.67 29.53 33.70
N GLN A 776 77.86 29.86 34.99
CA GLN A 776 78.75 30.93 35.42
C GLN A 776 80.24 30.63 35.14
N GLU A 777 80.65 29.36 35.15
CA GLU A 777 82.04 28.99 34.84
C GLU A 777 82.39 29.29 33.38
N GLU A 778 81.48 29.01 32.45
CA GLU A 778 81.64 29.32 31.03
C GLU A 778 81.73 30.84 30.80
N ARG A 779 80.87 31.61 31.48
CA ARG A 779 80.89 33.07 31.41
C ARG A 779 82.23 33.66 31.88
N ASN A 780 82.78 33.10 32.96
CA ASN A 780 84.07 33.53 33.51
C ASN A 780 85.25 33.23 32.56
N ARG A 781 85.14 32.25 31.65
CA ARG A 781 86.16 31.97 30.62
C ARG A 781 86.19 33.01 29.51
N PHE A 782 85.12 33.80 29.34
CA PHE A 782 84.99 34.81 28.29
C PHE A 782 84.45 36.16 28.83
N PRO A 783 85.16 36.81 29.77
CA PRO A 783 84.65 38.00 30.49
C PRO A 783 84.50 39.24 29.60
N HIS A 784 85.16 39.26 28.43
CA HIS A 784 85.14 40.38 27.48
C HIS A 784 83.97 40.34 26.49
N ILE A 785 83.18 39.27 26.49
CA ILE A 785 82.01 39.12 25.62
C ILE A 785 80.75 39.36 26.46
N PRO A 786 79.91 40.37 26.13
CA PRO A 786 78.66 40.59 26.83
C PRO A 786 77.67 39.43 26.57
N GLY A 787 77.03 38.95 27.63
CA GLY A 787 76.07 37.86 27.56
C GLY A 787 75.42 37.51 28.90
N ILE A 788 74.41 36.66 28.85
CA ILE A 788 73.57 36.24 29.98
C ILE A 788 73.60 34.72 30.14
N LEU A 789 73.26 34.24 31.34
CA LEU A 789 73.06 32.81 31.59
C LEU A 789 71.76 32.34 30.92
N ILE A 790 71.73 31.09 30.46
CA ILE A 790 70.52 30.47 29.90
C ILE A 790 69.33 30.52 30.86
N ASP A 791 69.54 30.30 32.16
CA ASP A 791 68.48 30.40 33.17
C ASP A 791 67.89 31.81 33.26
N ASN A 792 68.74 32.85 33.13
CA ASN A 792 68.29 34.24 33.11
C ASN A 792 67.51 34.54 31.82
N LEU A 793 67.99 34.05 30.67
CA LEU A 793 67.26 34.16 29.40
C LEU A 793 65.88 33.50 29.49
N LEU A 794 65.78 32.31 30.09
CA LEU A 794 64.52 31.59 30.25
C LEU A 794 63.57 32.29 31.22
N ASN A 795 64.07 32.89 32.29
CA ASN A 795 63.28 33.71 33.22
C ASN A 795 62.76 34.99 32.54
N ASP A 796 63.62 35.71 31.83
CA ASP A 796 63.26 36.90 31.06
C ASP A 796 62.21 36.56 29.99
N ILE A 797 62.34 35.40 29.35
CA ILE A 797 61.37 34.90 28.37
C ILE A 797 60.05 34.55 29.02
N ASN A 798 60.05 33.89 30.18
CA ASN A 798 58.81 33.58 30.90
C ASN A 798 58.08 34.86 31.33
N GLN A 799 58.79 35.94 31.69
CA GLN A 799 58.20 37.25 31.92
C GLN A 799 57.67 37.87 30.61
N LYS A 800 58.47 37.86 29.54
CA LYS A 800 58.12 38.40 28.21
C LYS A 800 57.01 37.66 27.46
N ILE A 801 56.80 36.37 27.74
CA ILE A 801 55.64 35.62 27.26
C ILE A 801 54.34 36.18 27.85
N ASN A 802 54.43 36.78 29.04
CA ASN A 802 53.33 37.46 29.73
C ASN A 802 53.29 38.98 29.46
N GLU A 803 54.30 39.54 28.78
CA GLU A 803 54.26 40.93 28.30
C GLU A 803 53.46 40.99 27.00
N GLU A 804 52.32 41.65 27.05
CA GLU A 804 51.33 41.61 26.00
C GLU A 804 51.14 42.98 25.36
N THR A 805 51.08 43.01 24.04
CA THR A 805 50.86 44.24 23.27
C THR A 805 49.52 44.16 22.54
N PRO A 806 48.70 45.23 22.56
CA PRO A 806 47.51 45.31 21.72
C PRO A 806 47.92 45.47 20.25
N GLY A 807 47.04 45.07 19.33
CA GLY A 807 47.30 45.15 17.89
C GLY A 807 47.55 43.82 17.19
N PHE A 808 47.29 43.80 15.88
CA PHE A 808 47.73 42.71 15.01
C PHE A 808 49.21 42.83 14.69
N ARG A 809 49.91 41.70 14.66
CA ARG A 809 51.33 41.63 14.27
C ARG A 809 51.55 40.61 13.16
N ARG A 810 52.16 41.06 12.08
CA ARG A 810 52.62 40.21 10.98
C ARG A 810 53.78 39.33 11.45
N LEU A 811 53.80 38.07 11.00
CA LEU A 811 54.89 37.12 11.21
C LEU A 811 55.36 36.49 9.90
N HIS A 812 56.56 35.92 9.94
CA HIS A 812 57.03 35.02 8.90
C HIS A 812 56.16 33.76 8.83
N LYS A 813 55.86 33.29 7.63
CA LYS A 813 55.03 32.10 7.39
C LYS A 813 55.52 30.88 8.19
N ASN A 814 56.83 30.63 8.18
CA ASN A 814 57.43 29.48 8.89
C ASN A 814 57.23 29.55 10.42
N CYS A 815 57.24 30.75 11.01
CA CYS A 815 56.96 30.94 12.44
C CYS A 815 55.48 30.70 12.75
N PHE A 816 54.59 31.07 11.84
CA PHE A 816 53.17 30.81 11.98
C PHE A 816 52.88 29.30 11.97
N HIS A 817 53.55 28.51 11.12
CA HIS A 817 53.36 27.05 11.03
C HIS A 817 54.08 26.21 12.10
N ASN A 818 54.86 26.81 13.01
CA ASN A 818 55.62 26.05 14.00
C ASN A 818 54.68 25.29 14.97
N PHE A 819 54.78 23.97 15.01
CA PHE A 819 53.99 23.10 15.89
C PHE A 819 54.52 23.01 17.33
N HIS A 820 55.71 23.53 17.60
CA HIS A 820 56.29 23.58 18.96
C HIS A 820 56.10 24.96 19.63
N LYS A 821 55.42 25.86 18.91
CA LYS A 821 55.10 27.20 19.37
C LYS A 821 54.21 27.11 20.60
N LYS A 822 54.62 27.75 21.69
CA LYS A 822 53.82 27.86 22.92
C LYS A 822 53.18 29.23 22.95
N ILE A 823 51.87 29.29 23.09
CA ILE A 823 51.13 30.56 23.11
C ILE A 823 50.42 30.68 24.45
N ARG A 824 51.02 31.50 25.33
CA ARG A 824 50.50 31.77 26.67
C ARG A 824 50.08 30.47 27.38
N ASN A 825 48.81 30.38 27.76
CA ASN A 825 48.21 29.27 28.52
C ASN A 825 47.15 28.49 27.71
N ILE A 826 47.14 28.59 26.38
CA ILE A 826 46.23 27.84 25.52
C ILE A 826 46.97 26.76 24.74
N SER A 827 46.24 25.71 24.35
CA SER A 827 46.79 24.67 23.50
C SER A 827 46.96 25.14 22.05
N ASN A 828 47.80 24.43 21.28
CA ASN A 828 47.98 24.72 19.86
C ASN A 828 46.68 24.62 19.08
N VAL A 829 45.82 23.65 19.41
CA VAL A 829 44.51 23.45 18.77
C VAL A 829 43.62 24.67 19.02
N THR A 830 43.53 25.12 20.28
CA THR A 830 42.79 26.34 20.65
C THR A 830 43.31 27.56 19.91
N TYR A 831 44.62 27.75 19.88
CA TYR A 831 45.23 28.87 19.14
C TYR A 831 44.89 28.84 17.64
N ARG A 832 44.93 27.67 16.99
CA ARG A 832 44.58 27.54 15.56
C ARG A 832 43.11 27.87 15.31
N ILE A 833 42.21 27.45 16.20
CA ILE A 833 40.78 27.76 16.08
C ILE A 833 40.51 29.25 16.29
N LEU A 834 41.10 29.87 17.30
CA LEU A 834 40.97 31.32 17.53
C LEU A 834 41.56 32.13 16.36
N SER A 835 42.71 31.70 15.84
CA SER A 835 43.30 32.28 14.63
C SER A 835 42.37 32.12 13.43
N PHE A 836 41.76 30.95 13.26
CA PHE A 836 40.82 30.68 12.19
C PHE A 836 39.61 31.64 12.26
N ILE A 837 39.01 31.81 13.44
CA ILE A 837 37.90 32.74 13.66
C ILE A 837 38.31 34.19 13.33
N PHE A 838 39.49 34.62 13.81
CA PHE A 838 39.99 35.97 13.56
C PHE A 838 40.19 36.24 12.05
N PHE A 839 40.90 35.35 11.34
CA PHE A 839 41.13 35.49 9.90
C PHE A 839 39.85 35.29 9.08
N SER A 840 38.86 34.58 9.62
CA SER A 840 37.53 34.48 9.00
C SER A 840 36.80 35.81 8.99
N CYS A 841 36.90 36.58 10.08
CA CYS A 841 36.36 37.94 10.16
C CYS A 841 37.02 38.84 9.11
N LEU A 842 38.36 38.88 9.08
CA LEU A 842 39.11 39.69 8.10
C LEU A 842 38.82 39.32 6.65
N TYR A 843 38.67 38.03 6.35
CA TYR A 843 38.28 37.57 5.02
C TYR A 843 36.92 38.16 4.61
N ILE A 844 35.96 38.14 5.52
CA ILE A 844 34.61 38.65 5.29
C ILE A 844 34.59 40.19 5.23
N ASP A 845 35.34 40.90 6.08
CA ASP A 845 35.46 42.35 5.99
C ASP A 845 36.03 42.80 4.64
N GLY A 846 36.96 42.02 4.09
CA GLY A 846 37.45 42.19 2.72
C GLY A 846 36.36 42.02 1.67
N LYS A 847 35.52 40.98 1.82
CA LYS A 847 34.37 40.72 0.92
C LYS A 847 33.29 41.81 1.01
N LEU A 848 33.00 42.29 2.22
CA LEU A 848 32.06 43.39 2.47
C LEU A 848 32.63 44.77 2.13
N LYS A 849 33.91 44.84 1.73
CA LYS A 849 34.66 46.08 1.42
C LYS A 849 34.82 47.03 2.61
N TYR A 850 34.73 46.52 3.82
CA TYR A 850 35.12 47.25 5.04
C TYR A 850 36.64 47.44 5.09
N ILE A 851 37.41 46.50 4.52
CA ILE A 851 38.85 46.64 4.30
C ILE A 851 39.14 46.53 2.80
N GLY A 852 39.82 47.53 2.22
CA GLY A 852 40.29 47.45 0.83
C GLY A 852 41.45 46.46 0.66
N GLU A 853 41.72 46.02 -0.57
CA GLU A 853 42.78 45.03 -0.86
C GLU A 853 44.17 45.42 -0.32
N ASN A 854 44.51 46.71 -0.31
CA ASN A 854 45.78 47.17 0.25
C ASN A 854 45.81 47.10 1.78
N GLY A 855 44.66 47.31 2.45
CA GLY A 855 44.55 47.13 3.91
C GLY A 855 44.67 45.67 4.32
N LEU A 856 44.12 44.74 3.52
CA LEU A 856 44.26 43.30 3.76
C LEU A 856 45.73 42.83 3.72
N LYS A 857 46.62 43.51 2.97
CA LYS A 857 48.06 43.19 2.95
C LYS A 857 48.75 43.47 4.29
N GLU A 858 48.18 44.31 5.15
CA GLU A 858 48.69 44.52 6.51
C GLU A 858 48.50 43.28 7.40
N PHE A 859 47.57 42.40 7.02
CA PHE A 859 47.28 41.16 7.73
C PHE A 859 47.97 39.92 7.13
N SER A 860 48.76 40.08 6.06
CA SER A 860 49.50 38.97 5.44
C SER A 860 50.82 38.67 6.15
N TYR A 861 51.44 37.54 5.83
CA TYR A 861 52.77 37.19 6.34
C TYR A 861 53.82 38.25 5.97
N LEU A 862 54.87 38.40 6.80
CA LEU A 862 55.98 39.35 6.56
C LEU A 862 56.76 39.02 5.29
N ASP A 863 56.90 37.74 4.97
CA ASP A 863 57.69 37.20 3.86
C ASP A 863 56.85 36.78 2.64
N SER A 864 55.53 36.95 2.68
CA SER A 864 54.67 36.67 1.53
C SER A 864 53.36 37.47 1.55
N ASN A 865 52.94 37.92 0.38
CA ASN A 865 51.65 38.60 0.18
C ASN A 865 50.59 37.56 -0.25
N GLN A 866 50.20 36.67 0.66
CA GLN A 866 49.14 35.69 0.42
C GLN A 866 47.75 36.28 0.66
N SER A 867 46.73 35.71 0.00
CA SER A 867 45.33 36.06 0.25
C SER A 867 44.86 35.53 1.60
N MET A 868 43.81 36.14 2.18
CA MET A 868 43.23 35.67 3.44
C MET A 868 42.73 34.22 3.37
N LEU A 869 42.15 33.80 2.24
CA LEU A 869 41.73 32.41 2.04
C LEU A 869 42.94 31.44 2.07
N SER A 870 44.09 31.84 1.51
CA SER A 870 45.32 31.03 1.60
C SER A 870 45.80 30.90 3.05
N ILE A 871 45.67 31.94 3.87
CA ILE A 871 46.03 31.89 5.29
C ILE A 871 45.05 30.97 6.06
N LEU A 872 43.76 31.04 5.75
CA LEU A 872 42.76 30.14 6.33
C LEU A 872 43.05 28.67 5.97
N ASN A 873 43.44 28.38 4.73
CA ASN A 873 43.88 27.04 4.30
C ASN A 873 45.14 26.57 5.04
N ASP A 874 46.13 27.45 5.22
CA ASP A 874 47.33 27.20 6.01
C ASP A 874 46.99 26.85 7.47
N ILE A 875 46.06 27.59 8.09
CA ILE A 875 45.56 27.32 9.44
C ILE A 875 44.87 25.96 9.50
N TRP A 876 43.98 25.69 8.55
CA TRP A 876 43.23 24.44 8.48
C TRP A 876 44.15 23.22 8.34
N HIS A 877 45.15 23.29 7.45
CA HIS A 877 46.14 22.23 7.31
C HIS A 877 46.90 22.00 8.63
N THR A 878 47.34 23.08 9.27
CA THR A 878 48.09 23.00 10.53
C THR A 878 47.22 22.43 11.65
N LEU A 879 45.95 22.83 11.72
CA LEU A 879 44.96 22.30 12.65
C LEU A 879 44.74 20.80 12.44
N ASN A 880 44.64 20.35 11.19
CA ASN A 880 44.49 18.91 10.88
C ASN A 880 45.65 18.07 11.41
N ILE A 881 46.89 18.58 11.30
CA ILE A 881 48.07 17.89 11.84
C ILE A 881 48.03 17.84 13.38
N GLU A 882 47.68 18.95 14.03
CA GLU A 882 47.62 19.01 15.50
C GLU A 882 46.50 18.11 16.06
N LEU A 883 45.34 18.07 15.39
CA LEU A 883 44.26 17.13 15.71
C LEU A 883 44.67 15.67 15.46
N GLY A 884 45.40 15.39 14.37
CA GLY A 884 45.93 14.06 14.07
C GLY A 884 46.83 13.50 15.18
N ARG A 885 47.69 14.34 15.76
CA ARG A 885 48.51 13.98 16.94
C ARG A 885 47.71 13.65 18.19
N ARG A 886 46.44 14.05 18.23
CA ARG A 886 45.48 13.77 19.30
C ARG A 886 44.47 12.67 18.95
N GLY A 887 44.66 11.95 17.83
CA GLY A 887 43.77 10.87 17.39
C GLY A 887 42.57 11.31 16.54
N VAL A 888 42.54 12.56 16.07
CA VAL A 888 41.45 13.17 15.29
C VAL A 888 41.92 13.52 13.87
N GLU A 889 42.59 12.59 13.20
CA GLU A 889 43.19 12.83 11.87
C GLU A 889 42.13 12.95 10.76
N ASN A 890 42.25 13.95 9.89
CA ASN A 890 41.36 14.22 8.74
C ASN A 890 39.89 14.45 9.13
N LYS A 891 39.64 14.92 10.36
CA LYS A 891 38.30 15.11 10.91
C LYS A 891 38.03 16.54 11.41
N VAL A 892 38.74 17.54 10.86
CA VAL A 892 38.55 18.95 11.24
C VAL A 892 37.08 19.39 11.17
N PRO A 893 36.31 19.15 10.08
CA PRO A 893 34.89 19.54 10.03
C PRO A 893 34.06 18.94 11.17
N CYS A 894 34.23 17.63 11.42
CA CYS A 894 33.51 16.95 12.48
C CYS A 894 33.87 17.53 13.86
N PHE A 895 35.15 17.79 14.11
CA PHE A 895 35.60 18.43 15.35
C PHE A 895 35.02 19.84 15.51
N LEU A 896 35.01 20.65 14.45
CA LEU A 896 34.41 21.99 14.48
C LEU A 896 32.91 21.92 14.76
N ASN A 897 32.16 21.04 14.10
CA ASN A 897 30.74 20.83 14.34
C ASN A 897 30.42 20.46 15.80
N MET A 898 31.33 19.75 16.47
CA MET A 898 31.21 19.41 17.90
C MET A 898 31.34 20.65 18.80
N ILE A 899 32.32 21.52 18.54
CA ILE A 899 32.63 22.65 19.44
C ILE A 899 31.84 23.93 19.13
N ILE A 900 31.35 24.09 17.88
CA ILE A 900 30.68 25.31 17.41
C ILE A 900 29.56 25.78 18.35
N PRO A 901 28.63 24.93 18.83
CA PRO A 901 27.55 25.40 19.72
C PRO A 901 28.07 26.11 20.97
N LYS A 902 29.10 25.54 21.61
CA LYS A 902 29.67 26.08 22.85
C LYS A 902 30.51 27.32 22.59
N ILE A 903 31.29 27.33 21.52
CA ILE A 903 32.08 28.51 21.11
C ILE A 903 31.17 29.66 20.66
N ALA A 904 30.11 29.38 19.90
CA ALA A 904 29.12 30.36 19.49
C ALA A 904 28.42 30.97 20.71
N HIS A 905 27.97 30.13 21.66
CA HIS A 905 27.39 30.62 22.91
C HIS A 905 28.36 31.55 23.67
N LEU A 906 29.64 31.18 23.76
CA LEU A 906 30.66 31.99 24.41
C LEU A 906 30.84 33.35 23.69
N ILE A 907 30.91 33.37 22.36
CA ILE A 907 31.04 34.62 21.58
C ILE A 907 29.79 35.51 21.72
N LEU A 908 28.60 34.93 21.66
CA LEU A 908 27.33 35.66 21.72
C LEU A 908 27.03 36.23 23.11
N SER A 909 27.45 35.51 24.16
CA SER A 909 27.24 35.93 25.55
C SER A 909 28.33 36.85 26.07
N ASN A 910 29.52 36.85 25.45
CA ASN A 910 30.66 37.66 25.85
C ASN A 910 30.34 39.17 25.85
N ASP A 911 30.68 39.83 26.96
CA ASP A 911 30.53 41.28 27.14
C ASP A 911 31.88 42.02 27.09
N MET A 912 32.99 41.31 26.86
CA MET A 912 34.34 41.88 26.89
C MET A 912 34.74 42.52 25.55
N LYS A 913 35.36 43.71 25.63
CA LYS A 913 36.01 44.37 24.50
C LYS A 913 37.40 43.83 24.22
N MET A 914 38.05 43.26 25.23
CA MET A 914 39.45 42.83 25.18
C MET A 914 40.40 44.01 24.96
N VAL A 915 40.12 45.13 25.63
CA VAL A 915 41.04 46.28 25.71
C VAL A 915 42.13 46.04 26.74
N THR A 916 41.99 45.00 27.57
CA THR A 916 43.01 44.55 28.52
C THR A 916 43.44 43.11 28.22
N ALA A 917 44.70 42.85 28.58
CA ALA A 917 45.32 41.54 28.70
C ALA A 917 44.43 40.50 29.40
N GLU A 918 43.86 40.90 30.54
CA GLU A 918 43.11 40.03 31.45
C GLU A 918 41.79 39.57 30.84
N GLU A 919 41.06 40.49 30.20
CA GLU A 919 39.82 40.18 29.47
C GLU A 919 40.05 39.13 28.37
N ARG A 920 41.10 39.31 27.55
CA ARG A 920 41.45 38.33 26.52
C ARG A 920 41.84 36.98 27.15
N ASN A 921 42.64 37.00 28.22
CA ASN A 921 43.10 35.78 28.88
C ASN A 921 41.95 34.96 29.48
N GLN A 922 40.93 35.64 30.03
CA GLN A 922 39.71 34.98 30.49
C GLN A 922 38.99 34.29 29.33
N PHE A 923 38.75 35.01 28.24
CA PHE A 923 38.09 34.45 27.06
C PHE A 923 38.85 33.26 26.46
N GLU A 924 40.16 33.39 26.30
CA GLU A 924 41.04 32.34 25.79
C GLU A 924 41.01 31.07 26.66
N LYS A 925 40.96 31.24 27.99
CA LYS A 925 40.87 30.12 28.93
C LYS A 925 39.56 29.36 28.77
N GLU A 926 38.43 30.06 28.69
CA GLU A 926 37.10 29.44 28.50
C GLU A 926 37.01 28.71 27.15
N CYS A 927 37.53 29.32 26.07
CA CYS A 927 37.67 28.63 24.78
C CYS A 927 38.53 27.36 24.88
N ASN A 928 39.66 27.44 25.60
CA ASN A 928 40.56 26.30 25.75
C ASN A 928 39.91 25.15 26.52
N GLU A 929 39.13 25.44 27.56
CA GLU A 929 38.39 24.43 28.33
C GLU A 929 37.36 23.70 27.46
N ILE A 930 36.62 24.43 26.60
CA ILE A 930 35.66 23.85 25.64
C ILE A 930 36.38 22.89 24.67
N ILE A 931 37.49 23.35 24.09
CA ILE A 931 38.22 22.61 23.04
C ILE A 931 38.93 21.39 23.62
N GLU A 932 39.61 21.51 24.75
CA GLU A 932 40.29 20.37 25.38
C GLU A 932 39.28 19.33 25.90
N SER A 933 38.10 19.76 26.37
CA SER A 933 37.02 18.84 26.76
C SER A 933 36.47 18.05 25.57
N ALA A 934 36.43 18.65 24.38
CA ALA A 934 36.01 17.99 23.15
C ALA A 934 37.06 16.99 22.64
N LEU A 935 38.35 17.23 22.90
CA LEU A 935 39.46 16.34 22.54
C LEU A 935 39.57 15.08 23.42
N ILE A 936 38.81 15.00 24.52
CA ILE A 936 38.73 13.76 25.31
C ILE A 936 38.19 12.65 24.40
N GLU A 937 38.96 11.57 24.25
CA GLU A 937 38.72 10.49 23.27
C GLU A 937 37.29 9.94 23.31
N SER A 938 36.73 9.73 24.50
CA SER A 938 35.36 9.26 24.68
C SER A 938 34.32 10.22 24.12
N ASN A 939 34.52 11.53 24.29
CA ASN A 939 33.58 12.55 23.85
C ASN A 939 33.58 12.66 22.33
N PHE A 940 34.77 12.78 21.73
CA PHE A 940 34.90 12.87 20.28
C PHE A 940 34.39 11.61 19.57
N ASN A 941 34.76 10.42 20.06
CA ASN A 941 34.33 9.16 19.43
C ASN A 941 32.81 8.97 19.50
N ASN A 942 32.18 9.29 20.64
CA ASN A 942 30.72 9.23 20.77
C ASN A 942 30.03 10.19 19.79
N PHE A 943 30.51 11.43 19.72
CA PHE A 943 29.97 12.42 18.77
C PHE A 943 30.18 11.99 17.32
N TYR A 944 31.38 11.49 16.96
CA TYR A 944 31.70 11.04 15.61
C TYR A 944 30.76 9.92 15.15
N GLN A 945 30.51 8.91 15.99
CA GLN A 945 29.57 7.83 15.67
C GLN A 945 28.13 8.34 15.49
N GLN A 946 27.68 9.23 16.37
CA GLN A 946 26.36 9.85 16.24
C GLN A 946 26.27 10.68 14.96
N SER A 947 27.30 11.47 14.62
CA SER A 947 27.32 12.31 13.42
C SER A 947 27.26 11.49 12.12
N ILE A 948 27.85 10.29 12.09
CA ILE A 948 27.74 9.37 10.95
C ILE A 948 26.31 8.87 10.80
N LYS A 949 25.68 8.48 11.92
CA LYS A 949 24.28 8.03 11.94
C LYS A 949 23.36 9.15 11.44
N ASP A 950 23.48 10.34 12.02
CA ASP A 950 22.69 11.51 11.66
C ASP A 950 22.86 11.89 10.17
N ARG A 951 24.11 11.83 9.66
CA ARG A 951 24.39 12.05 8.24
C ARG A 951 23.68 11.04 7.36
N ASN A 952 23.75 9.75 7.69
CA ASN A 952 23.09 8.70 6.92
C ASN A 952 21.56 8.88 6.96
N ASP A 953 21.01 9.28 8.10
CA ASP A 953 19.58 9.55 8.24
C ASP A 953 19.14 10.76 7.39
N ILE A 954 19.96 11.83 7.29
CA ILE A 954 19.72 12.98 6.41
C ILE A 954 19.84 12.60 4.92
N LEU A 955 20.84 11.78 4.57
CA LEU A 955 21.05 11.31 3.20
C LEU A 955 19.87 10.47 2.72
N ASN A 956 19.31 9.62 3.60
CA ASN A 956 18.14 8.80 3.30
C ASN A 956 16.81 9.58 3.39
N TYR A 957 16.85 10.89 3.68
CA TYR A 957 15.67 11.76 3.81
C TYR A 957 15.17 12.22 2.43
N ASP A 958 14.81 11.27 1.57
CA ASP A 958 14.39 11.45 0.17
C ASP A 958 12.88 11.67 -0.01
N ASP A 959 12.07 11.39 1.02
CA ASP A 959 10.60 11.36 0.96
C ASP A 959 9.93 12.63 0.40
N PHE A 960 10.59 13.78 0.43
CA PHE A 960 10.01 15.07 0.05
C PHE A 960 10.52 15.62 -1.30
N THR A 961 11.21 14.83 -2.13
CA THR A 961 11.59 15.30 -3.47
C THR A 961 10.47 15.08 -4.48
N ILE A 962 10.36 15.94 -5.50
CA ILE A 962 9.37 15.71 -6.58
C ILE A 962 9.59 14.35 -7.24
N LYS A 963 10.86 13.93 -7.43
CA LYS A 963 11.20 12.62 -7.97
C LYS A 963 10.59 11.50 -7.14
N CYS A 964 10.84 11.45 -5.84
CA CYS A 964 10.29 10.40 -4.98
C CYS A 964 8.75 10.43 -4.91
N ILE A 965 8.16 11.63 -4.93
CA ILE A 965 6.70 11.79 -4.99
C ILE A 965 6.17 11.22 -6.32
N LEU A 966 6.81 11.50 -7.46
CA LEU A 966 6.41 11.02 -8.79
C LEU A 966 6.73 9.54 -9.03
N GLU A 967 7.76 9.02 -8.38
CA GLU A 967 8.16 7.62 -8.40
C GLU A 967 7.45 6.79 -7.33
N GLU A 968 6.64 7.42 -6.49
CA GLU A 968 5.91 6.77 -5.37
C GLU A 968 6.83 6.00 -4.42
N THR A 969 8.08 6.45 -4.27
CA THR A 969 9.04 5.95 -3.27
C THR A 969 8.97 6.71 -1.96
N SER A 970 8.29 7.86 -1.93
CA SER A 970 8.01 8.63 -0.73
C SER A 970 7.04 7.93 0.23
N ASP A 971 7.35 8.00 1.53
CA ASP A 971 6.36 7.72 2.58
C ASP A 971 5.28 8.82 2.60
N ILE A 972 4.10 8.48 2.04
CA ILE A 972 2.98 9.41 1.91
C ILE A 972 2.42 9.87 3.26
N GLU A 973 2.60 9.10 4.34
CA GLU A 973 2.16 9.53 5.67
C GLU A 973 2.99 10.68 6.22
N ARG A 974 4.21 10.87 5.71
CA ARG A 974 5.08 12.00 6.07
C ARG A 974 4.80 13.27 5.28
N LEU A 975 4.07 13.16 4.16
CA LEU A 975 3.71 14.35 3.39
C LEU A 975 2.70 15.20 4.17
N PRO A 976 2.95 16.50 4.35
CA PRO A 976 2.06 17.39 5.11
C PRO A 976 0.67 17.48 4.46
N ASN A 977 -0.38 17.08 5.19
CA ASN A 977 -1.76 17.02 4.68
C ASN A 977 -2.36 18.38 4.27
N ASN A 978 -1.88 19.50 4.83
CA ASN A 978 -2.30 20.86 4.46
C ASN A 978 -1.78 21.28 3.08
N GLU A 979 -0.57 20.83 2.73
CA GLU A 979 0.15 21.10 1.49
C GLU A 979 -0.18 20.10 0.39
N PHE A 980 -0.31 18.81 0.76
CA PHE A 980 -0.63 17.71 -0.14
C PHE A 980 -1.93 17.00 0.25
N PRO A 981 -3.08 17.71 0.29
CA PRO A 981 -4.32 17.11 0.76
C PRO A 981 -4.75 15.96 -0.15
N LEU A 982 -5.23 14.87 0.45
CA LEU A 982 -5.77 13.71 -0.27
C LEU A 982 -4.77 13.00 -1.20
N ILE A 983 -3.46 13.32 -1.17
CA ILE A 983 -2.43 12.74 -2.06
C ILE A 983 -2.40 11.21 -2.01
N ARG A 984 -2.72 10.62 -0.84
CA ARG A 984 -2.87 9.16 -0.63
C ARG A 984 -3.94 8.48 -1.49
N TYR A 985 -4.80 9.22 -2.16
CA TYR A 985 -5.80 8.60 -3.07
C TYR A 985 -5.39 8.72 -4.54
N PHE A 986 -4.36 9.52 -4.83
CA PHE A 986 -3.82 9.80 -6.16
C PHE A 986 -2.58 8.94 -6.48
N TYR A 987 -2.68 7.63 -6.22
CA TYR A 987 -1.71 6.64 -6.70
C TYR A 987 -1.91 6.30 -8.19
N ALA A 988 -0.81 6.23 -8.93
CA ALA A 988 -0.73 5.81 -10.33
C ALA A 988 -0.35 4.33 -10.39
N VAL A 989 -1.36 3.46 -10.45
CA VAL A 989 -1.15 2.00 -10.56
C VAL A 989 -0.82 1.66 -12.01
N ASN A 990 0.44 1.26 -12.25
CA ASN A 990 0.83 0.57 -13.48
C ASN A 990 0.56 -0.94 -13.28
N TYR A 991 -0.56 -1.45 -13.78
CA TYR A 991 -0.81 -2.89 -13.77
C TYR A 991 0.22 -3.58 -14.66
N SER A 992 0.92 -4.58 -14.11
CA SER A 992 1.95 -5.32 -14.82
C SER A 992 1.39 -5.86 -16.14
N THR A 993 2.20 -5.82 -17.20
CA THR A 993 1.87 -6.59 -18.41
C THR A 993 1.80 -8.08 -18.08
N TYR A 994 1.11 -8.90 -18.88
CA TYR A 994 1.09 -10.36 -18.67
C TYR A 994 2.50 -10.95 -18.57
N ASP A 995 3.42 -10.51 -19.44
CA ASP A 995 4.78 -11.01 -19.45
C ASP A 995 5.55 -10.65 -18.18
N GLU A 996 5.35 -9.43 -17.66
CA GLU A 996 5.90 -9.02 -16.36
C GLU A 996 5.25 -9.78 -15.20
N PHE A 997 3.93 -9.96 -15.21
CA PHE A 997 3.23 -10.77 -14.22
C PHE A 997 3.73 -12.21 -14.24
N TYR A 998 3.90 -12.80 -15.43
CA TYR A 998 4.40 -14.16 -15.60
C TYR A 998 5.84 -14.29 -15.07
N LYS A 999 6.72 -13.33 -15.36
CA LYS A 999 8.08 -13.28 -14.80
C LYS A 999 8.06 -13.19 -13.28
N LEU A 1000 7.33 -12.21 -12.73
CA LEU A 1000 7.18 -12.00 -11.29
C LEU A 1000 6.58 -13.23 -10.59
N PHE A 1001 5.62 -13.91 -11.23
CA PHE A 1001 5.00 -15.11 -10.71
C PHE A 1001 6.00 -16.28 -10.64
N ASN A 1002 6.85 -16.44 -11.67
CA ASN A 1002 7.91 -17.47 -11.67
C ASN A 1002 9.02 -17.18 -10.65
N ASP A 1003 9.17 -15.93 -10.21
CA ASP A 1003 10.13 -15.54 -9.16
C ASP A 1003 9.59 -15.84 -7.73
N ILE A 1004 8.31 -16.18 -7.59
CA ILE A 1004 7.72 -16.55 -6.29
C ILE A 1004 8.25 -17.93 -5.87
N PRO A 1005 8.93 -18.06 -4.73
CA PRO A 1005 9.36 -19.38 -4.26
C PRO A 1005 8.16 -20.26 -3.91
N ASP A 1006 8.21 -21.52 -4.34
CA ASP A 1006 7.17 -22.54 -4.13
C ASP A 1006 5.81 -22.18 -4.78
N GLU A 1007 5.83 -21.51 -5.93
CA GLU A 1007 4.65 -21.09 -6.68
C GLU A 1007 3.71 -22.26 -7.02
N VAL A 1008 4.27 -23.45 -7.31
CA VAL A 1008 3.51 -24.69 -7.53
C VAL A 1008 2.64 -25.04 -6.32
N TYR A 1009 3.14 -24.86 -5.10
CA TYR A 1009 2.42 -25.18 -3.86
C TYR A 1009 1.52 -24.02 -3.41
N LYS A 1010 1.95 -22.77 -3.64
CA LYS A 1010 1.19 -21.57 -3.23
C LYS A 1010 0.00 -21.34 -4.14
N TYR A 1011 0.19 -21.43 -5.45
CA TYR A 1011 -0.76 -21.07 -6.50
C TYR A 1011 -0.88 -22.14 -7.62
N PRO A 1012 -1.17 -23.41 -7.29
CA PRO A 1012 -1.18 -24.53 -8.23
C PRO A 1012 -2.03 -24.29 -9.48
N VAL A 1013 -3.19 -23.64 -9.36
CA VAL A 1013 -4.07 -23.33 -10.51
C VAL A 1013 -3.38 -22.41 -11.52
N LEU A 1014 -2.76 -21.32 -11.05
CA LEU A 1014 -2.04 -20.38 -11.92
C LEU A 1014 -0.80 -21.03 -12.50
N THR A 1015 -0.06 -21.80 -11.70
CA THR A 1015 1.13 -22.52 -12.16
C THR A 1015 0.80 -23.53 -13.25
N THR A 1016 -0.29 -24.31 -13.08
CA THR A 1016 -0.81 -25.21 -14.10
C THR A 1016 -1.28 -24.45 -15.33
N TYR A 1017 -2.06 -23.38 -15.17
CA TYR A 1017 -2.49 -22.53 -16.28
C TYR A 1017 -1.29 -22.06 -17.12
N PHE A 1018 -0.25 -21.50 -16.49
CA PHE A 1018 0.94 -21.04 -17.21
C PHE A 1018 1.74 -22.18 -17.83
N LYS A 1019 1.89 -23.32 -17.13
CA LYS A 1019 2.58 -24.50 -17.66
C LYS A 1019 1.97 -24.94 -18.99
N TYR A 1020 0.64 -25.07 -19.05
CA TYR A 1020 -0.02 -25.61 -20.25
C TYR A 1020 -0.32 -24.55 -21.32
N SER A 1021 -0.62 -23.30 -20.95
CA SER A 1021 -0.82 -22.23 -21.93
C SER A 1021 0.48 -21.80 -22.63
N HIS A 1022 1.62 -21.84 -21.93
CA HIS A 1022 2.89 -21.32 -22.46
C HIS A 1022 3.89 -22.39 -22.88
N LYS A 1023 4.07 -23.43 -22.05
CA LYS A 1023 5.09 -24.46 -22.32
C LYS A 1023 4.55 -25.60 -23.19
N MET A 1024 3.23 -25.79 -23.26
CA MET A 1024 2.58 -26.90 -23.98
C MET A 1024 1.29 -26.50 -24.72
N PRO A 1025 1.29 -25.45 -25.56
CA PRO A 1025 0.07 -24.92 -26.18
C PRO A 1025 -0.65 -25.94 -27.08
N ASP A 1026 0.08 -26.86 -27.69
CA ASP A 1026 -0.50 -27.88 -28.57
C ASP A 1026 -1.40 -28.87 -27.82
N LYS A 1027 -1.11 -29.16 -26.54
CA LYS A 1027 -1.98 -29.98 -25.70
C LYS A 1027 -3.36 -29.33 -25.50
N ILE A 1028 -3.41 -27.99 -25.42
CA ILE A 1028 -4.66 -27.25 -25.23
C ILE A 1028 -5.48 -27.20 -26.53
N LYS A 1029 -4.83 -27.04 -27.68
CA LYS A 1029 -5.51 -27.16 -28.99
C LYS A 1029 -6.22 -28.51 -29.15
N ILE A 1030 -5.60 -29.59 -28.67
CA ILE A 1030 -6.20 -30.93 -28.67
C ILE A 1030 -7.48 -30.94 -27.81
N LEU A 1031 -7.45 -30.42 -26.58
CA LEU A 1031 -8.65 -30.33 -25.73
C LEU A 1031 -9.77 -29.46 -26.34
N GLU A 1032 -9.44 -28.28 -26.88
CA GLU A 1032 -10.40 -27.36 -27.48
C GLU A 1032 -11.08 -27.92 -28.72
N SER A 1033 -10.44 -28.87 -29.41
CA SER A 1033 -11.00 -29.55 -30.58
C SER A 1033 -12.19 -30.47 -30.25
N PHE A 1034 -12.35 -30.86 -28.97
CA PHE A 1034 -13.37 -31.82 -28.51
C PHE A 1034 -14.79 -31.40 -28.85
N GLN A 1035 -15.10 -30.11 -28.70
CA GLN A 1035 -16.40 -29.55 -29.05
C GLN A 1035 -16.75 -29.69 -30.54
N PHE A 1036 -15.75 -29.86 -31.40
CA PHE A 1036 -15.92 -29.95 -32.85
C PHE A 1036 -15.93 -31.40 -33.35
N ILE A 1037 -15.14 -32.27 -32.72
CA ILE A 1037 -14.92 -33.65 -33.18
C ILE A 1037 -15.90 -34.65 -32.54
N ASN A 1038 -16.07 -34.61 -31.21
CA ASN A 1038 -16.87 -35.61 -30.48
C ASN A 1038 -18.34 -35.68 -30.97
N PRO A 1039 -19.05 -34.57 -31.23
CA PRO A 1039 -20.45 -34.62 -31.68
C PRO A 1039 -20.65 -35.39 -32.99
N PHE A 1040 -19.70 -35.28 -33.92
CA PHE A 1040 -19.75 -36.02 -35.18
C PHE A 1040 -19.47 -37.51 -34.97
N VAL A 1041 -18.41 -37.83 -34.23
CA VAL A 1041 -18.01 -39.22 -33.96
C VAL A 1041 -19.10 -39.98 -33.20
N VAL A 1042 -19.69 -39.38 -32.16
CA VAL A 1042 -20.82 -39.97 -31.41
C VAL A 1042 -22.01 -40.22 -32.31
N TYR A 1043 -22.38 -39.26 -33.15
CA TYR A 1043 -23.49 -39.43 -34.09
C TYR A 1043 -23.25 -40.60 -35.06
N VAL A 1044 -22.04 -40.72 -35.59
CA VAL A 1044 -21.66 -41.81 -36.50
C VAL A 1044 -21.66 -43.16 -35.75
N LEU A 1045 -21.16 -43.20 -34.52
CA LEU A 1045 -21.21 -44.39 -33.66
C LEU A 1045 -22.65 -44.81 -33.38
N GLU A 1046 -23.54 -43.92 -32.95
CA GLU A 1046 -24.97 -44.23 -32.72
C GLU A 1046 -25.66 -44.75 -33.99
N LYS A 1047 -25.34 -44.15 -35.14
CA LYS A 1047 -25.95 -44.51 -36.42
C LYS A 1047 -25.58 -45.93 -36.83
N TYR A 1048 -24.31 -46.34 -36.69
CA TYR A 1048 -23.80 -47.60 -37.24
C TYR A 1048 -23.36 -48.66 -36.21
N SER A 1049 -23.41 -48.38 -34.90
CA SER A 1049 -23.02 -49.35 -33.85
C SER A 1049 -23.76 -50.68 -34.01
N ASN A 1050 -22.99 -51.76 -34.15
CA ASN A 1050 -23.45 -53.14 -34.41
C ASN A 1050 -24.28 -53.35 -35.69
N LYS A 1051 -24.31 -52.39 -36.62
CA LYS A 1051 -25.08 -52.47 -37.87
C LYS A 1051 -24.24 -52.65 -39.13
N LEU A 1052 -22.94 -52.40 -39.06
CA LEU A 1052 -22.00 -52.60 -40.17
C LEU A 1052 -20.82 -53.44 -39.72
N ALA A 1053 -20.40 -54.40 -40.54
CA ALA A 1053 -19.13 -55.07 -40.37
C ALA A 1053 -17.97 -54.13 -40.78
N ARG A 1054 -16.78 -54.31 -40.19
CA ARG A 1054 -15.59 -53.50 -40.50
C ARG A 1054 -15.23 -53.49 -41.99
N ILE A 1055 -15.37 -54.62 -42.67
CA ILE A 1055 -15.10 -54.73 -44.11
C ILE A 1055 -16.07 -53.88 -44.91
N GLU A 1056 -17.34 -53.79 -44.48
CA GLU A 1056 -18.36 -52.97 -45.14
C GLU A 1056 -18.09 -51.49 -44.92
N ALA A 1057 -17.68 -51.07 -43.71
CA ALA A 1057 -17.34 -49.69 -43.41
C ALA A 1057 -16.14 -49.15 -44.21
N LYS A 1058 -15.20 -50.04 -44.61
CA LYS A 1058 -14.07 -49.66 -45.48
C LYS A 1058 -14.46 -49.46 -46.94
N GLN A 1059 -15.59 -50.02 -47.37
CA GLN A 1059 -16.10 -49.89 -48.73
C GLN A 1059 -17.03 -48.69 -48.92
N ILE A 1060 -17.51 -48.10 -47.82
CA ILE A 1060 -18.39 -46.93 -47.83
C ILE A 1060 -17.55 -45.66 -47.69
N SER A 1061 -17.65 -44.72 -48.63
CA SER A 1061 -17.00 -43.40 -48.50
C SER A 1061 -17.82 -42.48 -47.59
N ILE A 1062 -17.15 -41.62 -46.82
CA ILE A 1062 -17.81 -40.62 -45.97
C ILE A 1062 -18.72 -39.74 -46.83
N LYS A 1063 -18.23 -39.26 -47.98
CA LYS A 1063 -18.99 -38.46 -48.96
C LYS A 1063 -20.33 -39.08 -49.33
N SER A 1064 -20.37 -40.39 -49.58
CA SER A 1064 -21.61 -41.08 -49.97
C SER A 1064 -22.68 -41.07 -48.87
N GLU A 1065 -22.28 -40.97 -47.60
CA GLU A 1065 -23.21 -40.89 -46.47
C GLU A 1065 -23.59 -39.44 -46.14
N LEU A 1066 -22.67 -38.48 -46.31
CA LEU A 1066 -22.96 -37.04 -46.15
C LEU A 1066 -24.00 -36.55 -47.17
N GLU A 1067 -24.05 -37.12 -48.36
CA GLU A 1067 -25.05 -36.80 -49.39
C GLU A 1067 -26.46 -37.30 -49.02
N LYS A 1068 -26.56 -38.34 -48.18
CA LYS A 1068 -27.83 -38.96 -47.77
C LYS A 1068 -28.33 -38.45 -46.40
N ASP A 1069 -27.46 -37.83 -45.60
CA ASP A 1069 -27.73 -37.46 -44.22
C ASP A 1069 -27.28 -36.02 -43.93
N GLU A 1070 -28.26 -35.10 -43.96
CA GLU A 1070 -28.03 -33.67 -43.78
C GLU A 1070 -27.52 -33.31 -42.37
N LYS A 1071 -27.89 -34.09 -41.35
CA LYS A 1071 -27.37 -33.91 -39.98
C LYS A 1071 -25.91 -34.31 -39.90
N MET A 1072 -25.55 -35.45 -40.50
CA MET A 1072 -24.15 -35.89 -40.61
C MET A 1072 -23.30 -34.87 -41.36
N LYS A 1073 -23.83 -34.31 -42.46
CA LYS A 1073 -23.19 -33.26 -43.26
C LYS A 1073 -22.87 -32.02 -42.44
N ASN A 1074 -23.82 -31.51 -41.66
CA ASN A 1074 -23.60 -30.33 -40.82
C ASN A 1074 -22.57 -30.57 -39.71
N LEU A 1075 -22.60 -31.75 -39.08
CA LEU A 1075 -21.62 -32.12 -38.05
C LEU A 1075 -20.22 -32.32 -38.63
N PHE A 1076 -20.10 -32.87 -39.85
CA PHE A 1076 -18.82 -33.09 -40.51
C PHE A 1076 -18.06 -31.80 -40.83
N VAL A 1077 -18.77 -30.69 -41.11
CA VAL A 1077 -18.14 -29.37 -41.31
C VAL A 1077 -17.35 -28.95 -40.07
N ASN A 1078 -17.92 -29.16 -38.88
CA ASN A 1078 -17.25 -28.87 -37.61
C ASN A 1078 -16.12 -29.87 -37.35
N PHE A 1079 -16.37 -31.16 -37.59
CA PHE A 1079 -15.34 -32.20 -37.47
C PHE A 1079 -14.09 -31.85 -38.29
N LYS A 1080 -14.25 -31.51 -39.58
CA LYS A 1080 -13.13 -31.15 -40.48
C LYS A 1080 -12.35 -29.95 -39.97
N LYS A 1081 -13.05 -28.94 -39.45
CA LYS A 1081 -12.42 -27.76 -38.82
C LYS A 1081 -11.60 -28.14 -37.59
N GLY A 1082 -12.13 -28.98 -36.71
CA GLY A 1082 -11.43 -29.46 -35.52
C GLY A 1082 -10.23 -30.35 -35.88
N TRP A 1083 -10.44 -31.31 -36.77
CA TRP A 1083 -9.46 -32.32 -37.18
C TRP A 1083 -8.23 -31.69 -37.86
N ASN A 1084 -8.46 -30.76 -38.79
CA ASN A 1084 -7.39 -30.02 -39.48
C ASN A 1084 -6.42 -29.32 -38.51
N ASN A 1085 -6.89 -28.93 -37.31
CA ASN A 1085 -6.08 -28.22 -36.34
C ASN A 1085 -5.21 -29.14 -35.47
N ILE A 1086 -5.51 -30.44 -35.44
CA ILE A 1086 -4.90 -31.36 -34.46
C ILE A 1086 -4.18 -32.56 -35.09
N PHE A 1087 -4.50 -32.96 -36.32
CA PHE A 1087 -4.05 -34.26 -36.86
C PHE A 1087 -2.52 -34.41 -36.95
N GLU A 1088 -1.78 -33.31 -37.07
CA GLU A 1088 -0.30 -33.29 -37.08
C GLU A 1088 0.34 -33.29 -35.70
N ILE A 1089 -0.41 -32.91 -34.66
CA ILE A 1089 0.07 -32.77 -33.27
C ILE A 1089 -0.44 -33.86 -32.33
N LEU A 1090 -1.26 -34.78 -32.83
CA LEU A 1090 -1.63 -36.00 -32.10
C LEU A 1090 -0.36 -36.82 -31.81
N THR A 1091 -0.30 -37.43 -30.62
CA THR A 1091 0.86 -38.24 -30.23
C THR A 1091 1.07 -39.42 -31.18
N ASN A 1092 -0.01 -39.85 -31.87
CA ASN A 1092 -0.03 -40.92 -32.87
C ASN A 1092 0.68 -42.20 -32.43
N PHE A 1093 0.85 -42.40 -31.12
CA PHE A 1093 1.66 -43.46 -30.54
C PHE A 1093 0.83 -44.30 -29.58
N ASP A 1094 0.74 -45.60 -29.83
CA ASP A 1094 0.10 -46.55 -28.92
C ASP A 1094 0.95 -47.83 -28.76
N CYS A 1095 0.42 -48.83 -28.04
CA CYS A 1095 1.11 -50.10 -27.81
C CYS A 1095 1.41 -50.92 -29.07
N HIS A 1096 0.91 -50.50 -30.24
CA HIS A 1096 1.15 -51.13 -31.55
C HIS A 1096 2.06 -50.30 -32.47
N GLY A 1097 2.53 -49.11 -32.05
CA GLY A 1097 3.51 -48.30 -32.76
C GLY A 1097 3.03 -46.89 -33.12
N GLU A 1098 3.77 -46.24 -34.02
CA GLU A 1098 3.51 -44.86 -34.46
C GLU A 1098 2.67 -44.85 -35.75
N LEU A 1099 1.50 -44.20 -35.72
CA LEU A 1099 0.66 -43.93 -36.88
C LEU A 1099 1.18 -42.70 -37.64
N THR A 1100 1.23 -42.76 -38.97
CA THR A 1100 1.53 -41.56 -39.77
C THR A 1100 0.39 -40.56 -39.65
N PRO A 1101 0.65 -39.24 -39.49
CA PRO A 1101 -0.41 -38.23 -39.46
C PRO A 1101 -1.36 -38.34 -40.66
N LYS A 1102 -2.66 -38.34 -40.40
CA LYS A 1102 -3.70 -38.47 -41.44
C LYS A 1102 -4.75 -37.38 -41.27
N ASN A 1103 -4.85 -36.52 -42.28
CA ASN A 1103 -6.00 -35.64 -42.41
C ASN A 1103 -7.18 -36.44 -42.98
N ILE A 1104 -8.26 -36.54 -42.20
CA ILE A 1104 -9.49 -37.25 -42.56
C ILE A 1104 -10.40 -36.28 -43.34
N ASP A 1105 -10.72 -36.62 -44.59
CA ASP A 1105 -11.62 -35.83 -45.44
C ASP A 1105 -12.83 -36.64 -45.94
N GLU A 1106 -13.70 -36.00 -46.72
CA GLU A 1106 -14.92 -36.64 -47.23
C GLU A 1106 -14.65 -37.82 -48.19
N ASN A 1107 -13.47 -37.91 -48.80
CA ASN A 1107 -13.11 -38.99 -49.72
C ASN A 1107 -12.63 -40.24 -48.98
N ASP A 1108 -12.28 -40.13 -47.71
CA ASP A 1108 -11.90 -41.27 -46.87
C ASP A 1108 -13.12 -42.18 -46.62
N CYS A 1109 -12.84 -43.44 -46.27
CA CYS A 1109 -13.88 -44.40 -45.94
C CYS A 1109 -14.43 -44.18 -44.53
N LEU A 1110 -15.68 -44.61 -44.31
CA LEU A 1110 -16.41 -44.46 -43.05
C LEU A 1110 -15.67 -45.07 -41.86
N ALA A 1111 -14.83 -46.09 -42.11
CA ALA A 1111 -13.98 -46.69 -41.09
C ALA A 1111 -13.03 -45.69 -40.39
N TYR A 1112 -12.63 -44.59 -41.03
CA TYR A 1112 -11.76 -43.58 -40.40
C TYR A 1112 -12.40 -42.79 -39.26
N VAL A 1113 -13.73 -42.72 -39.21
CA VAL A 1113 -14.47 -41.91 -38.24
C VAL A 1113 -15.22 -42.77 -37.21
N LEU A 1114 -15.11 -44.09 -37.34
CA LEU A 1114 -15.64 -45.08 -36.40
C LEU A 1114 -14.51 -45.47 -35.44
N ASN A 1115 -14.64 -45.15 -34.16
CA ASN A 1115 -13.63 -45.44 -33.14
C ASN A 1115 -13.24 -46.94 -33.12
N ASP A 1116 -11.95 -47.25 -33.28
CA ASP A 1116 -11.42 -48.62 -33.27
C ASP A 1116 -10.03 -48.67 -32.59
N THR A 1117 -9.85 -49.55 -31.61
CA THR A 1117 -8.60 -49.70 -30.86
C THR A 1117 -7.75 -50.90 -31.32
N VAL A 1118 -8.21 -51.67 -32.32
CA VAL A 1118 -7.63 -52.99 -32.63
C VAL A 1118 -6.86 -53.02 -33.94
N GLU A 1119 -7.33 -52.33 -34.98
CA GLU A 1119 -6.70 -52.35 -36.31
C GLU A 1119 -5.80 -51.13 -36.53
N ASP A 1120 -4.61 -51.33 -37.10
CA ASP A 1120 -3.72 -50.24 -37.49
C ASP A 1120 -4.30 -49.44 -38.68
N GLY A 1121 -4.49 -48.13 -38.47
CA GLY A 1121 -5.16 -47.23 -39.42
C GLY A 1121 -6.66 -47.06 -39.15
N TYR A 1122 -7.36 -46.32 -40.03
CA TYR A 1122 -8.81 -46.09 -39.94
C TYR A 1122 -9.29 -45.53 -38.58
N GLY A 1123 -10.14 -46.27 -37.86
CA GLY A 1123 -10.76 -45.88 -36.61
C GLY A 1123 -9.78 -45.62 -35.46
N LYS A 1124 -8.54 -46.07 -35.63
CA LYS A 1124 -7.46 -45.88 -34.67
C LYS A 1124 -7.05 -44.42 -34.50
N TYR A 1125 -7.17 -43.59 -35.54
CA TYR A 1125 -6.92 -42.15 -35.40
C TYR A 1125 -7.88 -41.50 -34.40
N ILE A 1126 -9.16 -41.92 -34.39
CA ILE A 1126 -10.16 -41.46 -33.42
C ILE A 1126 -9.86 -42.02 -32.01
N ALA A 1127 -9.39 -43.26 -31.91
CA ALA A 1127 -8.98 -43.84 -30.64
C ALA A 1127 -7.78 -43.11 -30.03
N THR A 1128 -6.75 -42.82 -30.83
CA THR A 1128 -5.60 -42.01 -30.43
C THR A 1128 -6.04 -40.62 -29.98
N TYR A 1129 -6.91 -39.96 -30.74
CA TYR A 1129 -7.45 -38.66 -30.36
C TYR A 1129 -8.10 -38.69 -28.97
N TYR A 1130 -8.98 -39.67 -28.70
CA TYR A 1130 -9.60 -39.80 -27.38
C TYR A 1130 -8.58 -40.13 -26.28
N ASN A 1131 -7.57 -40.96 -26.56
CA ASN A 1131 -6.51 -41.23 -25.61
C ASN A 1131 -5.70 -39.97 -25.27
N ASP A 1132 -5.40 -39.12 -26.26
CA ASP A 1132 -4.73 -37.84 -26.03
C ASP A 1132 -5.61 -36.90 -25.20
N ILE A 1133 -6.90 -36.79 -25.50
CA ILE A 1133 -7.86 -36.02 -24.68
C ILE A 1133 -7.83 -36.50 -23.23
N ILE A 1134 -7.97 -37.81 -22.99
CA ILE A 1134 -8.00 -38.41 -21.65
C ILE A 1134 -6.67 -38.16 -20.93
N SER A 1135 -5.55 -38.41 -21.60
CA SER A 1135 -4.21 -38.28 -21.03
C SER A 1135 -3.93 -36.84 -20.63
N ILE A 1136 -4.14 -35.89 -21.54
CA ILE A 1136 -3.90 -34.46 -21.30
C ILE A 1136 -4.83 -33.93 -20.22
N HIS A 1137 -6.13 -34.25 -20.27
CA HIS A 1137 -7.11 -33.82 -19.27
C HIS A 1137 -6.71 -34.28 -17.86
N ASN A 1138 -6.39 -35.57 -17.71
CA ASN A 1138 -6.00 -36.15 -16.43
C ASN A 1138 -4.64 -35.64 -15.94
N GLU A 1139 -3.69 -35.38 -16.84
CA GLU A 1139 -2.40 -34.78 -16.51
C GLU A 1139 -2.59 -33.38 -15.91
N ILE A 1140 -3.46 -32.55 -16.51
CA ILE A 1140 -3.79 -31.22 -16.01
C ILE A 1140 -4.45 -31.32 -14.64
N LEU A 1141 -5.49 -32.16 -14.47
CA LEU A 1141 -6.16 -32.32 -13.17
C LEU A 1141 -5.21 -32.79 -12.07
N LYS A 1142 -4.34 -33.76 -12.34
CA LYS A 1142 -3.34 -34.23 -11.37
C LYS A 1142 -2.37 -33.12 -10.98
N SER A 1143 -1.96 -32.27 -11.93
CA SER A 1143 -1.05 -31.15 -11.65
C SER A 1143 -1.64 -30.09 -10.71
N LEU A 1144 -2.98 -30.02 -10.59
CA LEU A 1144 -3.66 -29.09 -9.69
C LEU A 1144 -3.62 -29.53 -8.22
N ILE A 1145 -3.25 -30.80 -7.94
CA ILE A 1145 -3.32 -31.40 -6.61
C ILE A 1145 -1.90 -31.69 -6.12
N PRO A 1146 -1.31 -30.83 -5.27
CA PRO A 1146 0.03 -31.06 -4.72
C PRO A 1146 0.05 -32.28 -3.78
N GLU A 1147 1.09 -33.11 -3.88
CA GLU A 1147 1.19 -34.43 -3.22
C GLU A 1147 1.10 -34.40 -1.69
N ASN A 1148 1.38 -33.26 -1.04
CA ASN A 1148 1.56 -33.19 0.43
C ASN A 1148 0.76 -32.09 1.16
N ASN A 1149 -0.12 -31.33 0.50
CA ASN A 1149 -0.86 -30.27 1.20
C ASN A 1149 -2.14 -29.84 0.45
N LEU A 1150 -3.25 -30.53 0.73
CA LEU A 1150 -4.52 -30.26 0.06
C LEU A 1150 -5.18 -29.01 0.64
N LYS A 1151 -4.98 -27.87 -0.04
CA LYS A 1151 -5.76 -26.66 0.22
C LYS A 1151 -7.22 -26.94 -0.16
N TYR A 1152 -8.17 -26.55 0.69
CA TYR A 1152 -9.61 -26.86 0.52
C TYR A 1152 -10.18 -26.45 -0.85
N TYR A 1153 -9.73 -25.33 -1.43
CA TYR A 1153 -10.21 -24.87 -2.74
C TYR A 1153 -9.80 -25.78 -3.91
N LEU A 1154 -8.87 -26.73 -3.70
CA LEU A 1154 -8.44 -27.71 -4.70
C LEU A 1154 -9.25 -29.02 -4.63
N LYS A 1155 -10.02 -29.23 -3.57
CA LYS A 1155 -10.85 -30.42 -3.33
C LYS A 1155 -11.88 -30.68 -4.46
N PRO A 1156 -12.50 -29.67 -5.10
CA PRO A 1156 -13.36 -29.92 -6.27
C PRO A 1156 -12.63 -30.60 -7.44
N PHE A 1157 -11.35 -30.28 -7.68
CA PHE A 1157 -10.55 -30.94 -8.73
C PHE A 1157 -10.17 -32.37 -8.36
N GLN A 1158 -9.98 -32.65 -7.06
CA GLN A 1158 -9.78 -34.02 -6.58
C GLN A 1158 -11.02 -34.89 -6.82
N ASN A 1159 -12.21 -34.39 -6.49
CA ASN A 1159 -13.45 -35.12 -6.74
C ASN A 1159 -13.66 -35.42 -8.23
N GLN A 1160 -13.14 -34.57 -9.13
CA GLN A 1160 -13.17 -34.84 -10.57
C GLN A 1160 -12.24 -35.99 -10.99
N LEU A 1161 -11.12 -36.23 -10.30
CA LEU A 1161 -10.27 -37.41 -10.53
C LEU A 1161 -10.92 -38.72 -10.08
N GLU A 1162 -11.86 -38.65 -9.13
CA GLU A 1162 -12.56 -39.81 -8.58
C GLU A 1162 -13.80 -40.20 -9.42
N ASN A 1163 -14.26 -39.31 -10.31
CA ASN A 1163 -15.40 -39.55 -11.21
C ASN A 1163 -14.96 -40.23 -12.52
N TYR A 1164 -15.59 -41.36 -12.85
CA TYR A 1164 -15.35 -42.09 -14.10
C TYR A 1164 -16.44 -41.80 -15.12
N ASN A 1165 -16.11 -41.05 -16.18
CA ASN A 1165 -16.97 -40.83 -17.34
C ASN A 1165 -16.34 -41.43 -18.60
N THR A 1166 -17.16 -42.03 -19.45
CA THR A 1166 -16.78 -42.48 -20.79
C THR A 1166 -16.61 -41.25 -21.68
N VAL A 1167 -15.45 -41.07 -22.32
CA VAL A 1167 -15.13 -39.84 -23.09
C VAL A 1167 -16.13 -39.52 -24.20
N GLN A 1168 -16.74 -40.53 -24.82
CA GLN A 1168 -17.76 -40.33 -25.85
C GLN A 1168 -19.08 -39.77 -25.30
N ASP A 1169 -19.38 -40.02 -24.02
CA ASP A 1169 -20.59 -39.54 -23.35
C ASP A 1169 -20.38 -38.14 -22.72
N THR A 1170 -19.14 -37.64 -22.74
CA THR A 1170 -18.73 -36.38 -22.13
C THR A 1170 -19.16 -35.17 -22.96
N THR A 1171 -19.65 -34.13 -22.28
CA THR A 1171 -19.98 -32.83 -22.86
C THR A 1171 -18.76 -31.91 -22.89
N TYR A 1172 -18.76 -30.90 -23.77
CA TYR A 1172 -17.63 -29.96 -23.84
C TYR A 1172 -17.40 -29.18 -22.53
N ASN A 1173 -18.42 -29.02 -21.68
CA ASN A 1173 -18.31 -28.36 -20.37
C ASN A 1173 -17.55 -29.20 -19.33
N GLU A 1174 -17.38 -30.50 -19.59
CA GLU A 1174 -16.66 -31.42 -18.72
C GLU A 1174 -15.19 -31.60 -19.16
N ILE A 1175 -14.80 -31.00 -20.29
CA ILE A 1175 -13.40 -30.92 -20.74
C ILE A 1175 -12.80 -29.58 -20.30
N ILE A 1176 -11.57 -29.61 -19.81
CA ILE A 1176 -10.84 -28.40 -19.39
C ILE A 1176 -10.67 -27.45 -20.56
N SER A 1177 -10.99 -26.18 -20.33
CA SER A 1177 -10.72 -25.07 -21.24
C SER A 1177 -10.07 -23.91 -20.48
N PHE A 1178 -9.25 -23.14 -21.18
CA PHE A 1178 -8.57 -21.97 -20.63
C PHE A 1178 -9.07 -20.71 -21.33
N ASN A 1179 -10.05 -20.04 -20.72
CA ASN A 1179 -10.50 -18.71 -21.15
C ASN A 1179 -10.19 -17.68 -20.07
N ILE A 1180 -9.51 -16.59 -20.45
CA ILE A 1180 -9.38 -15.39 -19.62
C ILE A 1180 -10.33 -14.34 -20.20
N ASN A 1181 -11.31 -13.93 -19.41
CA ASN A 1181 -12.11 -12.72 -19.68
C ASN A 1181 -11.53 -11.58 -18.83
N ASN A 1182 -11.42 -10.40 -19.43
CA ASN A 1182 -10.64 -9.32 -18.84
C ASN A 1182 -11.39 -7.99 -18.92
N ASP A 1183 -11.54 -7.32 -17.78
CA ASP A 1183 -12.49 -6.22 -17.58
C ASP A 1183 -11.85 -4.86 -17.29
N LEU A 1184 -10.51 -4.73 -17.19
CA LEU A 1184 -9.86 -3.45 -16.87
C LEU A 1184 -8.61 -3.15 -17.73
N TYR A 1185 -8.64 -1.98 -18.39
CA TYR A 1185 -7.48 -1.25 -18.93
C TYR A 1185 -6.49 -2.00 -19.83
N GLY A 1186 -6.90 -2.98 -20.63
CA GLY A 1186 -5.96 -3.66 -21.54
C GLY A 1186 -4.73 -4.29 -20.84
N SER A 1187 -4.76 -4.38 -19.51
CA SER A 1187 -3.83 -5.16 -18.69
C SER A 1187 -4.40 -6.56 -18.63
N ILE A 1188 -3.65 -7.52 -19.15
CA ILE A 1188 -4.07 -8.90 -19.50
C ILE A 1188 -4.66 -9.68 -18.33
#